data_AF-A0AAW5C269-F1
#
_entry.id   AF-A0AAW5C269-F1
#
_cell.length_a   1.000
_cell.length_b   1.000
_cell.length_c   1.000
_cell.angle_alpha   90.00
_cell.angle_beta   90.00
_cell.angle_gamma   90.00
#
_symmetry.space_group_name_H-M   'P 1'
#
loop_
_entity.id
_entity.type
_entity.pdbx_description
1 polymer ?
#
loop_
_entity_poly.entity_id
_entity_poly.type
_entity_poly.pdbx_seq_one_letter_code
_entity_poly.pdbx_strand_id
1 'polypeptide(L)'
;MDQNIKMPGKTYKELYARRHMAYAFFHNLDIEKDKGKKHNRSVSGLHETAYPALIEFYGNFIGKFADNEEAIRLICRFYPQKELSGLSVDRTAETLFTHIRHAGTMKDHGYAYHGIEMIKTYIHNVPEAVLGKVLRQYHLYGIINDMVCRHQIHAVITSSSLTGERQRRYKFWYLDSLILADILNKILYKKLQEDTEDVDREFLADITMDTDPLVVFGSPEGYWKNNQIGEREFYLDNHLAFTISLSKGNVAVSNLSAHVMESFLFDMKDWRLEGYYQRQEEQRLYGVVFGSSGEKINYRQMLFSLLFLNRYHGMEEQQVDFDHRYHYDNQKKELRISQGKEGKIPHFYGKAVSSLSCIVGKNGTGKSSTVDFLRETFLRLIKLVEETDIIIENGYIKKEAYQDYHILGEDTEFLVVFRLDDDAYYVTNIDGITAEQAVHLKPFNRGTIRSFNEISKLFYFSGLLKNDLEPFADTEQRMDVEKGSKQEQAIMLDDFKQYDYSEMGSFLEKITCWKEGIAEDKDYINKELCYQFTFLKYMGQDRMNRLLDLKTDKIFHVRSRMPNHINDAEEQFTLGQIGNDPEQLDWLLEKFVHYPDAKIEYFSSGEYAKFAFLARLYWMLEGCQREKRLYENKWGKNIFGNEESLLLGETAVIFIDEGEVYYHPEWQRCYIDILLKMINENLNQERVQVVITTNSPFILSDVLREDVVYLSGEEEKITEMREKEITFGQNIHRLLRRNFFMEATIGEYAKTMIQEMIGVLQGGKKSKAARMEDIRKFLHQYYTEVKDGEEYEDVQRLIHQVGEPIYRDNLEKLVSIHKAEDKNWQIREMQKEIQQLEERIQRLKHD
;
A
#
# COMPACT_ATOMS: atom_id res chain seq x y z
N MET A 1 34.00 -55.94 -21.22
CA MET A 1 33.32 -57.07 -21.89
C MET A 1 32.40 -56.48 -22.92
N ASP A 2 32.73 -56.72 -24.19
CA ASP A 2 31.83 -56.53 -25.31
C ASP A 2 30.51 -57.27 -25.07
N GLN A 3 29.39 -56.56 -25.14
CA GLN A 3 28.21 -57.06 -25.81
C GLN A 3 27.54 -55.92 -26.59
N ASN A 4 27.64 -56.07 -27.92
CA ASN A 4 26.80 -55.43 -28.91
C ASN A 4 25.32 -55.49 -28.51
N ILE A 5 24.78 -54.37 -28.05
CA ILE A 5 23.36 -54.06 -28.22
C ILE A 5 23.31 -52.86 -29.16
N LYS A 6 23.23 -53.14 -30.47
CA LYS A 6 22.68 -52.17 -31.44
C LYS A 6 21.19 -52.00 -31.12
N MET A 7 20.85 -51.17 -30.13
CA MET A 7 19.49 -50.65 -30.00
C MET A 7 19.26 -49.59 -31.09
N PRO A 8 18.06 -49.50 -31.69
CA PRO A 8 17.84 -48.63 -32.84
C PRO A 8 17.90 -47.17 -32.38
N GLY A 9 18.80 -46.37 -32.96
CA GLY A 9 18.89 -44.91 -32.69
C GLY A 9 17.61 -44.12 -32.98
N LYS A 10 16.58 -44.74 -33.59
CA LYS A 10 15.22 -44.20 -33.71
C LYS A 10 14.46 -44.15 -32.37
N THR A 11 14.57 -45.19 -31.54
CA THR A 11 13.77 -45.35 -30.31
C THR A 11 14.06 -44.29 -29.25
N TYR A 12 15.32 -43.87 -29.11
CA TYR A 12 15.70 -42.80 -28.19
C TYR A 12 15.25 -41.42 -28.68
N LYS A 13 15.33 -41.14 -29.99
CA LYS A 13 14.85 -39.87 -30.56
C LYS A 13 13.33 -39.71 -30.36
N GLU A 14 12.55 -40.77 -30.55
CA GLU A 14 11.11 -40.78 -30.29
C GLU A 14 10.77 -40.56 -28.80
N LEU A 15 11.61 -41.03 -27.88
CA LEU A 15 11.44 -40.81 -26.44
C LEU A 15 11.66 -39.34 -26.06
N TYR A 16 12.73 -38.72 -26.54
CA TYR A 16 13.06 -37.32 -26.28
C TYR A 16 12.15 -36.33 -27.02
N ALA A 17 11.40 -36.79 -28.04
CA ALA A 17 10.32 -36.03 -28.65
C ALA A 17 9.06 -35.93 -27.74
N ARG A 18 9.03 -36.61 -26.58
CA ARG A 18 7.93 -36.47 -25.61
C ARG A 18 8.23 -35.31 -24.63
N ARG A 19 7.23 -34.44 -24.44
CA ARG A 19 7.28 -33.22 -23.60
C ARG A 19 8.00 -33.39 -22.25
N HIS A 20 7.58 -34.34 -21.42
CA HIS A 20 8.19 -34.56 -20.09
C HIS A 20 9.64 -35.07 -20.15
N MET A 21 9.98 -35.86 -21.18
CA MET A 21 11.35 -36.36 -21.36
C MET A 21 12.27 -35.26 -21.88
N ALA A 22 11.76 -34.36 -22.72
CA ALA A 22 12.47 -33.15 -23.14
C ALA A 22 12.74 -32.22 -21.96
N TYR A 23 11.74 -31.96 -21.11
CA TYR A 23 11.94 -31.21 -19.86
C TYR A 23 13.05 -31.83 -19.00
N ALA A 24 12.92 -33.12 -18.67
CA ALA A 24 13.91 -33.81 -17.83
C ALA A 24 15.32 -33.78 -18.46
N PHE A 25 15.41 -33.85 -19.79
CA PHE A 25 16.68 -33.74 -20.50
C PHE A 25 17.33 -32.38 -20.31
N PHE A 26 16.62 -31.28 -20.60
CA PHE A 26 17.18 -29.93 -20.50
C PHE A 26 17.46 -29.53 -19.05
N HIS A 27 16.59 -29.89 -18.11
CA HIS A 27 16.81 -29.66 -16.68
C HIS A 27 18.10 -30.34 -16.19
N ASN A 28 18.33 -31.61 -16.54
CA ASN A 28 19.57 -32.30 -16.18
C ASN A 28 20.80 -31.72 -16.89
N LEU A 29 20.67 -31.31 -18.15
CA LEU A 29 21.76 -30.63 -18.88
C LEU A 29 22.14 -29.30 -18.22
N ASP A 30 21.17 -28.57 -17.70
CA ASP A 30 21.37 -27.32 -16.97
C ASP A 30 22.21 -27.54 -15.71
N ILE A 31 21.82 -28.53 -14.89
CA ILE A 31 22.55 -28.97 -13.69
C ILE A 31 24.00 -29.39 -14.02
N GLU A 32 24.21 -30.11 -15.12
CA GLU A 32 25.56 -30.53 -15.53
C GLU A 32 26.45 -29.36 -15.98
N LYS A 33 25.87 -28.39 -16.69
CA LYS A 33 26.59 -27.18 -17.11
C LYS A 33 26.98 -26.32 -15.92
N ASP A 34 26.10 -26.17 -14.93
CA ASP A 34 26.40 -25.39 -13.73
C ASP A 34 27.48 -26.06 -12.86
N LYS A 35 27.63 -27.39 -12.96
CA LYS A 35 28.73 -28.16 -12.34
C LYS A 35 30.03 -28.15 -13.15
N GLY A 36 30.13 -27.37 -14.23
CA GLY A 36 31.36 -27.18 -15.02
C GLY A 36 31.81 -28.42 -15.82
N LYS A 37 30.94 -29.42 -16.05
CA LYS A 37 31.29 -30.62 -16.81
C LYS A 37 31.27 -30.35 -18.33
N LYS A 38 32.32 -30.76 -19.04
CA LYS A 38 32.40 -30.62 -20.52
C LYS A 38 31.44 -31.60 -21.23
N HIS A 39 30.68 -31.09 -22.19
CA HIS A 39 29.73 -31.87 -22.99
C HIS A 39 30.38 -33.02 -23.77
N ASN A 40 29.72 -34.19 -23.75
CA ASN A 40 29.96 -35.27 -24.70
C ASN A 40 29.35 -34.91 -26.07
N ARG A 41 30.16 -35.02 -27.14
CA ARG A 41 29.74 -34.74 -28.53
C ARG A 41 28.57 -35.59 -29.05
N SER A 42 28.16 -36.65 -28.34
CA SER A 42 27.06 -37.55 -28.74
C SER A 42 25.65 -36.99 -28.48
N VAL A 43 25.52 -35.81 -27.85
CA VAL A 43 24.23 -35.24 -27.41
C VAL A 43 23.62 -34.26 -28.43
N SER A 44 24.39 -33.79 -29.43
CA SER A 44 23.92 -32.74 -30.35
C SER A 44 22.68 -33.14 -31.17
N GLY A 45 22.57 -34.41 -31.57
CA GLY A 45 21.43 -34.89 -32.36
C GLY A 45 20.15 -35.12 -31.55
N LEU A 46 20.22 -35.14 -30.22
CA LEU A 46 19.07 -35.23 -29.32
C LEU A 46 18.53 -33.83 -28.97
N HIS A 47 19.41 -32.84 -28.85
CA HIS A 47 19.05 -31.44 -28.62
C HIS A 47 18.05 -30.93 -29.67
N GLU A 48 18.33 -31.18 -30.94
CA GLU A 48 17.50 -30.78 -32.08
C GLU A 48 16.11 -31.45 -32.06
N THR A 49 16.01 -32.66 -31.48
CA THR A 49 14.75 -33.41 -31.38
C THR A 49 13.95 -33.02 -30.13
N ALA A 50 14.65 -32.74 -29.02
CA ALA A 50 14.04 -32.46 -27.72
C ALA A 50 13.52 -31.02 -27.61
N TYR A 51 14.18 -30.04 -28.24
CA TYR A 51 13.83 -28.62 -28.04
C TYR A 51 12.38 -28.28 -28.46
N PRO A 52 11.85 -28.72 -29.62
CA PRO A 52 10.44 -28.50 -29.94
C PRO A 52 9.48 -29.09 -28.89
N ALA A 53 9.81 -30.26 -28.33
CA ALA A 53 9.02 -30.89 -27.27
C ALA A 53 9.14 -30.15 -25.92
N LEU A 54 10.25 -29.43 -25.65
CA LEU A 54 10.37 -28.51 -24.52
C LEU A 54 9.43 -27.30 -24.68
N ILE A 55 9.38 -26.70 -25.87
CA ILE A 55 8.43 -25.61 -26.17
C ILE A 55 6.99 -26.09 -26.00
N GLU A 56 6.70 -27.33 -26.39
CA GLU A 56 5.38 -27.93 -26.25
C GLU A 56 5.04 -28.30 -24.79
N PHE A 57 6.04 -28.64 -23.95
CA PHE A 57 5.85 -28.83 -22.51
C PHE A 57 5.42 -27.53 -21.84
N TYR A 58 6.26 -26.50 -21.94
CA TYR A 58 6.02 -25.21 -21.31
C TYR A 58 4.83 -24.45 -21.91
N GLY A 59 4.56 -24.63 -23.21
CA GLY A 59 3.37 -24.05 -23.84
C GLY A 59 2.04 -24.66 -23.38
N ASN A 60 2.05 -25.67 -22.51
CA ASN A 60 0.86 -26.25 -21.89
C ASN A 60 0.98 -26.39 -20.36
N PHE A 61 2.01 -25.79 -19.76
CA PHE A 61 2.29 -25.89 -18.33
C PHE A 61 2.65 -24.52 -17.78
N ILE A 62 1.74 -23.96 -17.00
CA ILE A 62 1.99 -22.80 -16.15
C ILE A 62 1.94 -23.35 -14.72
N GLY A 63 3.10 -23.40 -14.07
CA GLY A 63 3.29 -24.00 -12.75
C GLY A 63 3.31 -22.93 -11.66
N LYS A 64 4.25 -23.01 -10.73
CA LYS A 64 4.55 -21.97 -9.73
C LYS A 64 5.46 -20.87 -10.32
N PHE A 65 5.74 -19.82 -9.54
CA PHE A 65 6.70 -18.78 -9.93
C PHE A 65 8.07 -19.35 -10.37
N ALA A 66 8.62 -20.30 -9.62
CA ALA A 66 9.88 -20.97 -9.97
C ALA A 66 9.82 -21.71 -11.32
N ASP A 67 8.65 -22.23 -11.72
CA ASP A 67 8.48 -22.90 -13.01
C ASP A 67 8.54 -21.89 -14.18
N ASN A 68 8.02 -20.67 -14.00
CA ASN A 68 8.15 -19.60 -15.00
C ASN A 68 9.60 -19.14 -15.16
N GLU A 69 10.33 -19.01 -14.05
CA GLU A 69 11.76 -18.65 -14.07
C GLU A 69 12.57 -19.73 -14.79
N GLU A 70 12.31 -20.99 -14.47
CA GLU A 70 12.96 -22.11 -15.13
C GLU A 70 12.61 -22.19 -16.61
N ALA A 71 11.36 -21.95 -16.99
CA ALA A 71 10.94 -21.93 -18.38
C ALA A 71 11.72 -20.88 -19.18
N ILE A 72 11.79 -19.64 -18.70
CA ILE A 72 12.55 -18.55 -19.33
C ILE A 72 14.02 -18.97 -19.48
N ARG A 73 14.62 -19.48 -18.40
CA ARG A 73 16.02 -19.94 -18.36
C ARG A 73 16.28 -21.05 -19.39
N LEU A 74 15.54 -22.14 -19.35
CA LEU A 74 15.79 -23.31 -20.20
C LEU A 74 15.50 -23.01 -21.68
N ILE A 75 14.38 -22.34 -21.98
CA ILE A 75 14.01 -21.98 -23.35
C ILE A 75 15.09 -21.09 -23.97
N CYS A 76 15.54 -20.05 -23.25
CA CYS A 76 16.53 -19.12 -23.77
C CYS A 76 17.94 -19.75 -23.82
N ARG A 77 18.42 -20.36 -22.71
CA ARG A 77 19.78 -20.91 -22.60
C ARG A 77 20.08 -22.01 -23.63
N PHE A 78 19.07 -22.79 -23.99
CA PHE A 78 19.19 -23.90 -24.94
C PHE A 78 18.58 -23.60 -26.31
N TYR A 79 18.36 -22.33 -26.65
CA TYR A 79 17.84 -21.97 -27.96
C TYR A 79 18.77 -22.52 -29.09
N PRO A 80 18.23 -23.23 -30.09
CA PRO A 80 19.02 -23.84 -31.16
C PRO A 80 19.72 -22.79 -32.05
N GLN A 81 21.02 -22.95 -32.25
CA GLN A 81 21.83 -22.05 -33.08
C GLN A 81 21.72 -22.33 -34.60
N LYS A 82 21.03 -23.41 -34.98
CA LYS A 82 20.74 -23.79 -36.38
C LYS A 82 19.24 -23.85 -36.57
N GLU A 83 18.77 -23.53 -37.78
CA GLU A 83 17.36 -23.72 -38.14
C GLU A 83 16.97 -25.19 -38.00
N LEU A 84 15.92 -25.44 -37.21
CA LEU A 84 15.36 -26.76 -36.99
C LEU A 84 14.10 -26.94 -37.82
N SER A 85 14.04 -28.02 -38.61
CA SER A 85 12.82 -28.42 -39.31
C SER A 85 11.72 -28.75 -38.29
N GLY A 86 10.65 -27.95 -38.25
CA GLY A 86 9.49 -28.14 -37.36
C GLY A 86 9.46 -27.28 -36.10
N LEU A 87 10.49 -26.47 -35.81
CA LEU A 87 10.42 -25.47 -34.74
C LEU A 87 9.66 -24.24 -35.26
N SER A 88 8.47 -23.99 -34.73
CA SER A 88 7.68 -22.80 -35.06
C SER A 88 8.21 -21.60 -34.29
N VAL A 89 8.59 -20.54 -35.02
CA VAL A 89 8.96 -19.24 -34.45
C VAL A 89 7.77 -18.65 -33.69
N ASP A 90 6.55 -18.78 -34.22
CA ASP A 90 5.32 -18.33 -33.57
C ASP A 90 5.10 -19.06 -32.25
N ARG A 91 5.14 -20.41 -32.27
CA ARG A 91 4.89 -21.19 -31.06
C ARG A 91 5.95 -20.95 -29.99
N THR A 92 7.20 -20.77 -30.40
CA THR A 92 8.29 -20.46 -29.47
C THR A 92 8.09 -19.09 -28.84
N ALA A 93 7.68 -18.09 -29.63
CA ALA A 93 7.38 -16.76 -29.12
C ALA A 93 6.16 -16.73 -28.20
N GLU A 94 5.09 -17.46 -28.53
CA GLU A 94 3.90 -17.64 -27.67
C GLU A 94 4.31 -18.25 -26.32
N THR A 95 4.97 -19.43 -26.33
CA THR A 95 5.39 -20.10 -25.09
C THR A 95 6.32 -19.21 -24.26
N LEU A 96 7.28 -18.54 -24.90
CA LEU A 96 8.21 -17.65 -24.18
C LEU A 96 7.48 -16.44 -23.59
N PHE A 97 6.55 -15.83 -24.32
CA PHE A 97 5.73 -14.72 -23.82
C PHE A 97 4.86 -15.14 -22.63
N THR A 98 4.25 -16.32 -22.67
CA THR A 98 3.46 -16.87 -21.56
C THR A 98 4.23 -16.85 -20.25
N HIS A 99 5.53 -17.17 -20.24
CA HIS A 99 6.33 -17.13 -19.03
C HIS A 99 6.90 -15.73 -18.73
N ILE A 100 7.29 -14.97 -19.76
CA ILE A 100 7.79 -13.61 -19.60
C ILE A 100 6.75 -12.69 -18.98
N ARG A 101 5.45 -12.83 -19.31
CA ARG A 101 4.40 -11.98 -18.72
C ARG A 101 4.29 -12.12 -17.20
N HIS A 102 4.73 -13.25 -16.64
CA HIS A 102 4.77 -13.50 -15.20
C HIS A 102 6.14 -13.15 -14.57
N ALA A 103 7.08 -12.58 -15.32
CA ALA A 103 8.40 -12.22 -14.82
C ALA A 103 8.40 -10.87 -14.10
N GLY A 104 8.86 -10.86 -12.85
CA GLY A 104 9.03 -9.64 -12.05
C GLY A 104 10.38 -9.60 -11.33
N THR A 105 10.46 -8.71 -10.36
CA THR A 105 11.53 -8.56 -9.36
C THR A 105 10.98 -8.87 -7.97
N MET A 106 11.83 -8.91 -6.93
CA MET A 106 11.37 -9.09 -5.53
C MET A 106 10.33 -8.07 -5.06
N LYS A 107 10.24 -6.90 -5.70
CA LYS A 107 9.30 -5.83 -5.35
C LYS A 107 7.97 -5.93 -6.10
N ASP A 108 7.92 -6.77 -7.12
CA ASP A 108 6.74 -6.93 -7.97
C ASP A 108 5.89 -8.07 -7.40
N HIS A 109 5.02 -7.76 -6.44
CA HIS A 109 4.13 -8.75 -5.82
C HIS A 109 3.22 -9.42 -6.86
N GLY A 110 3.04 -10.74 -6.74
CA GLY A 110 2.25 -11.52 -7.70
C GLY A 110 3.00 -11.93 -8.98
N TYR A 111 4.31 -11.67 -9.06
CA TYR A 111 5.18 -12.07 -10.17
C TYR A 111 6.30 -13.01 -9.72
N ALA A 112 6.91 -13.70 -10.69
CA ALA A 112 8.08 -14.53 -10.47
C ALA A 112 9.31 -13.66 -10.23
N TYR A 113 9.82 -13.67 -9.00
CA TYR A 113 10.77 -12.70 -8.47
C TYR A 113 12.13 -12.65 -9.18
N HIS A 114 12.61 -13.74 -9.75
CA HIS A 114 13.84 -13.75 -10.57
C HIS A 114 13.54 -13.72 -12.07
N GLY A 115 12.29 -13.58 -12.47
CA GLY A 115 11.89 -13.64 -13.87
C GLY A 115 12.61 -12.60 -14.72
N ILE A 116 12.68 -11.34 -14.27
CA ILE A 116 13.41 -10.28 -14.98
C ILE A 116 14.91 -10.61 -15.07
N GLU A 117 15.49 -11.19 -14.01
CA GLU A 117 16.90 -11.58 -14.01
C GLU A 117 17.17 -12.75 -14.97
N MET A 118 16.24 -13.71 -15.08
CA MET A 118 16.31 -14.78 -16.07
C MET A 118 16.25 -14.23 -17.50
N ILE A 119 15.41 -13.22 -17.75
CA ILE A 119 15.39 -12.51 -19.04
C ILE A 119 16.75 -11.85 -19.28
N LYS A 120 17.23 -11.02 -18.35
CA LYS A 120 18.50 -10.30 -18.48
C LYS A 120 19.68 -11.25 -18.74
N THR A 121 19.69 -12.41 -18.08
CA THR A 121 20.78 -13.38 -18.16
C THR A 121 20.76 -14.16 -19.47
N TYR A 122 19.59 -14.64 -19.94
CA TYR A 122 19.55 -15.66 -20.99
C TYR A 122 18.99 -15.21 -22.35
N ILE A 123 18.23 -14.09 -22.41
CA ILE A 123 17.49 -13.69 -23.62
C ILE A 123 18.39 -13.41 -24.84
N HIS A 124 19.67 -13.07 -24.61
CA HIS A 124 20.67 -12.87 -25.67
C HIS A 124 20.85 -14.07 -26.61
N ASN A 125 20.48 -15.28 -26.19
CA ASN A 125 20.55 -16.50 -26.99
C ASN A 125 19.41 -16.64 -28.01
N VAL A 126 18.35 -15.84 -27.88
CA VAL A 126 17.15 -15.90 -28.73
C VAL A 126 17.30 -14.93 -29.91
N PRO A 127 16.97 -15.34 -31.15
CA PRO A 127 17.12 -14.50 -32.33
C PRO A 127 16.03 -13.42 -32.43
N GLU A 128 16.36 -12.31 -33.08
CA GLU A 128 15.47 -11.15 -33.29
C GLU A 128 14.10 -11.53 -33.87
N ALA A 129 14.03 -12.54 -34.75
CA ALA A 129 12.77 -12.99 -35.34
C ALA A 129 11.76 -13.53 -34.30
N VAL A 130 12.25 -14.19 -33.24
CA VAL A 130 11.41 -14.66 -32.13
C VAL A 130 11.10 -13.48 -31.21
N LEU A 131 12.11 -12.66 -30.87
CA LEU A 131 11.93 -11.50 -29.99
C LEU A 131 10.90 -10.50 -30.52
N GLY A 132 10.91 -10.22 -31.83
CA GLY A 132 9.91 -9.37 -32.46
C GLY A 132 8.49 -9.90 -32.28
N LYS A 133 8.28 -11.22 -32.34
CA LYS A 133 6.97 -11.85 -32.09
C LYS A 133 6.60 -11.89 -30.61
N VAL A 134 7.58 -11.97 -29.69
CA VAL A 134 7.32 -11.82 -28.25
C VAL A 134 6.85 -10.40 -27.94
N LEU A 135 7.54 -9.38 -28.46
CA LEU A 135 7.21 -7.97 -28.22
C LEU A 135 5.84 -7.57 -28.77
N ARG A 136 5.43 -8.17 -29.90
CA ARG A 136 4.12 -7.93 -30.52
C ARG A 136 2.93 -8.46 -29.72
N GLN A 137 3.18 -9.40 -28.81
CA GLN A 137 2.13 -10.01 -28.00
C GLN A 137 1.69 -9.13 -26.82
N TYR A 138 2.41 -8.07 -26.48
CA TYR A 138 2.00 -7.13 -25.46
C TYR A 138 0.82 -6.27 -25.92
N HIS A 139 -0.05 -5.91 -24.97
CA HIS A 139 -1.17 -5.01 -25.18
C HIS A 139 -0.79 -3.58 -24.84
N LEU A 140 -1.34 -2.61 -25.57
CA LEU A 140 -1.09 -1.20 -25.33
C LEU A 140 -1.50 -0.77 -23.91
N TYR A 141 -2.65 -1.28 -23.43
CA TYR A 141 -3.14 -1.03 -22.08
C TYR A 141 -2.13 -1.39 -20.99
N GLY A 142 -1.49 -2.56 -21.08
CA GLY A 142 -0.46 -3.00 -20.13
C GLY A 142 0.80 -2.14 -20.18
N ILE A 143 1.23 -1.71 -21.37
CA ILE A 143 2.40 -0.83 -21.51
C ILE A 143 2.15 0.53 -20.84
N ILE A 144 0.93 1.07 -20.97
CA ILE A 144 0.56 2.37 -20.40
C ILE A 144 0.41 2.26 -18.88
N ASN A 145 -0.29 1.24 -18.38
CA ASN A 145 -0.75 1.19 -17.00
C ASN A 145 0.11 0.31 -16.06
N ASP A 146 0.84 -0.70 -16.56
CA ASP A 146 1.63 -1.62 -15.73
C ASP A 146 3.15 -1.38 -15.88
N MET A 147 3.80 -1.00 -14.78
CA MET A 147 5.25 -0.76 -14.74
C MET A 147 6.07 -2.02 -14.96
N VAL A 148 5.60 -3.17 -14.48
CA VAL A 148 6.28 -4.47 -14.63
C VAL A 148 6.29 -4.87 -16.10
N CYS A 149 5.17 -4.64 -16.81
CA CYS A 149 5.09 -4.84 -18.26
C CYS A 149 6.17 -4.05 -19.00
N ARG A 150 6.36 -2.76 -18.66
CA ARG A 150 7.43 -1.95 -19.25
C ARG A 150 8.83 -2.48 -18.91
N HIS A 151 9.04 -2.95 -17.68
CA HIS A 151 10.31 -3.55 -17.26
C HIS A 151 10.63 -4.84 -18.03
N GLN A 152 9.63 -5.72 -18.23
CA GLN A 152 9.78 -6.94 -19.02
C GLN A 152 10.17 -6.63 -20.47
N ILE A 153 9.46 -5.70 -21.12
CA ILE A 153 9.78 -5.25 -22.49
C ILE A 153 11.20 -4.67 -22.56
N HIS A 154 11.54 -3.81 -21.61
CA HIS A 154 12.87 -3.20 -21.53
C HIS A 154 13.95 -4.26 -21.37
N ALA A 155 13.81 -5.20 -20.44
CA ALA A 155 14.77 -6.29 -20.21
C ALA A 155 14.95 -7.17 -21.45
N VAL A 156 13.86 -7.51 -22.14
CA VAL A 156 13.92 -8.27 -23.41
C VAL A 156 14.71 -7.50 -24.46
N ILE A 157 14.53 -6.18 -24.57
CA ILE A 157 15.21 -5.35 -25.57
C ILE A 157 16.70 -5.16 -25.20
N THR A 158 17.01 -4.73 -23.98
CA THR A 158 18.38 -4.34 -23.59
C THR A 158 19.33 -5.49 -23.43
N SER A 159 18.81 -6.67 -23.10
CA SER A 159 19.63 -7.87 -22.89
C SER A 159 19.60 -8.84 -24.06
N SER A 160 18.97 -8.45 -25.17
CA SER A 160 18.97 -9.21 -26.44
C SER A 160 20.33 -9.16 -27.16
N SER A 161 20.47 -9.99 -28.19
CA SER A 161 21.62 -9.98 -29.13
C SER A 161 21.61 -8.80 -30.12
N LEU A 162 20.65 -7.87 -30.00
CA LEU A 162 20.53 -6.71 -30.89
C LEU A 162 21.72 -5.75 -30.73
N THR A 163 22.07 -5.03 -31.81
CA THR A 163 23.06 -3.95 -31.72
C THR A 163 22.52 -2.78 -30.90
N GLY A 164 23.39 -1.99 -30.27
CA GLY A 164 22.95 -0.87 -29.43
C GLY A 164 22.05 0.16 -30.16
N GLU A 165 22.23 0.36 -31.46
CA GLU A 165 21.33 1.21 -32.25
C GLU A 165 19.95 0.56 -32.45
N ARG A 166 19.90 -0.75 -32.73
CA ARG A 166 18.64 -1.48 -32.82
C ARG A 166 17.91 -1.50 -31.47
N GLN A 167 18.62 -1.73 -30.37
CA GLN A 167 18.03 -1.68 -29.02
C GLN A 167 17.36 -0.32 -28.74
N ARG A 168 18.04 0.80 -29.06
CA ARG A 168 17.46 2.15 -28.90
C ARG A 168 16.18 2.32 -29.71
N ARG A 169 16.19 1.89 -30.98
CA ARG A 169 15.03 1.96 -31.86
C ARG A 169 13.87 1.11 -31.36
N TYR A 170 14.15 -0.10 -30.87
CA TYR A 170 13.13 -0.99 -30.30
C TYR A 170 12.54 -0.42 -29.00
N LYS A 171 13.38 0.09 -28.08
CA LYS A 171 12.89 0.76 -26.85
C LYS A 171 11.99 1.93 -27.20
N PHE A 172 12.44 2.79 -28.12
CA PHE A 172 11.63 3.90 -28.60
C PHE A 172 10.29 3.45 -29.18
N TRP A 173 10.29 2.40 -30.00
CA TRP A 173 9.08 1.89 -30.64
C TRP A 173 8.09 1.33 -29.61
N TYR A 174 8.51 0.37 -28.81
CA TYR A 174 7.63 -0.40 -27.91
C TYR A 174 7.37 0.28 -26.56
N LEU A 175 8.07 1.37 -26.22
CA LEU A 175 7.90 2.08 -24.96
C LEU A 175 7.74 3.58 -25.17
N ASP A 176 8.82 4.32 -25.42
CA ASP A 176 8.82 5.80 -25.37
C ASP A 176 7.76 6.44 -26.29
N SER A 177 7.68 6.00 -27.55
CA SER A 177 6.73 6.57 -28.52
C SER A 177 5.28 6.25 -28.20
N LEU A 178 4.99 5.14 -27.52
CA LEU A 178 3.63 4.75 -27.13
C LEU A 178 3.14 5.55 -25.93
N ILE A 179 4.01 5.76 -24.93
CA ILE A 179 3.68 6.62 -23.78
C ILE A 179 3.44 8.06 -24.24
N LEU A 180 4.30 8.59 -25.10
CA LEU A 180 4.08 9.93 -25.68
C LEU A 180 2.81 9.99 -26.54
N ALA A 181 2.53 8.96 -27.33
CA ALA A 181 1.30 8.88 -28.11
C ALA A 181 0.05 8.87 -27.20
N ASP A 182 0.05 8.12 -26.10
CA ASP A 182 -1.06 8.11 -25.13
C ASP A 182 -1.28 9.49 -24.50
N ILE A 183 -0.22 10.16 -24.07
CA ILE A 183 -0.31 11.53 -23.52
C ILE A 183 -0.90 12.48 -24.58
N LEU A 184 -0.42 12.42 -25.83
CA LEU A 184 -0.95 13.23 -26.92
C LEU A 184 -2.41 12.91 -27.23
N ASN A 185 -2.81 11.63 -27.24
CA ASN A 185 -4.20 11.22 -27.46
C ASN A 185 -5.13 11.84 -26.40
N LYS A 186 -4.72 11.84 -25.13
CA LYS A 186 -5.50 12.43 -24.03
C LYS A 186 -5.64 13.95 -24.17
N ILE A 187 -4.60 14.63 -24.65
CA ILE A 187 -4.64 16.08 -24.89
C ILE A 187 -5.48 16.39 -26.14
N LEU A 188 -5.32 15.61 -27.21
CA LEU A 188 -6.06 15.75 -28.47
C LEU A 188 -7.55 15.51 -28.30
N TYR A 189 -7.93 14.48 -27.55
CA TYR A 189 -9.33 14.18 -27.25
C TYR A 189 -10.07 15.41 -26.74
N LYS A 190 -9.47 16.15 -25.79
CA LYS A 190 -10.08 17.39 -25.27
C LYS A 190 -10.16 18.49 -26.29
N LYS A 191 -9.09 18.69 -27.06
CA LYS A 191 -9.09 19.70 -28.11
C LYS A 191 -10.21 19.44 -29.12
N LEU A 192 -10.40 18.17 -29.49
CA LEU A 192 -11.49 17.77 -30.38
C LEU A 192 -12.86 17.95 -29.72
N GLN A 193 -13.00 17.70 -28.42
CA GLN A 193 -14.24 17.97 -27.67
C GLN A 193 -14.57 19.46 -27.56
N GLU A 194 -13.55 20.35 -27.54
CA GLU A 194 -13.74 21.80 -27.60
C GLU A 194 -14.22 22.26 -29.00
N ASP A 195 -13.76 21.57 -30.04
CA ASP A 195 -14.09 21.89 -31.44
C ASP A 195 -15.41 21.25 -31.91
N THR A 196 -15.78 20.07 -31.38
CA THR A 196 -16.94 19.26 -31.82
C THR A 196 -17.53 18.42 -30.66
N GLU A 197 -18.85 18.27 -30.61
CA GLU A 197 -19.52 17.48 -29.55
C GLU A 197 -19.43 15.95 -29.74
N ASP A 198 -19.26 15.47 -30.97
CA ASP A 198 -19.23 14.03 -31.34
C ASP A 198 -17.78 13.53 -31.54
N VAL A 199 -17.07 13.28 -30.44
CA VAL A 199 -15.73 12.66 -30.46
C VAL A 199 -15.79 11.23 -29.92
N ASP A 200 -15.67 10.25 -30.80
CA ASP A 200 -15.62 8.84 -30.44
C ASP A 200 -14.17 8.40 -30.20
N ARG A 201 -13.85 8.01 -28.96
CA ARG A 201 -12.53 7.49 -28.58
C ARG A 201 -12.54 5.97 -28.53
N GLU A 202 -11.57 5.34 -29.18
CA GLU A 202 -11.39 3.87 -29.14
C GLU A 202 -10.85 3.42 -27.77
N PHE A 203 -11.21 2.20 -27.36
CA PHE A 203 -10.74 1.61 -26.10
C PHE A 203 -9.34 1.04 -26.25
N LEU A 204 -8.42 1.49 -25.38
CA LEU A 204 -7.01 1.09 -25.42
C LEU A 204 -6.80 -0.39 -25.11
N ALA A 205 -7.76 -1.01 -24.42
CA ALA A 205 -7.74 -2.41 -23.99
C ALA A 205 -7.62 -3.41 -25.15
N ASP A 206 -8.25 -3.13 -26.29
CA ASP A 206 -8.36 -4.06 -27.41
C ASP A 206 -7.18 -3.96 -28.39
N ILE A 207 -6.28 -3.01 -28.17
CA ILE A 207 -5.20 -2.68 -29.10
C ILE A 207 -3.94 -3.51 -28.78
N THR A 208 -3.57 -4.38 -29.72
CA THR A 208 -2.30 -5.14 -29.67
C THR A 208 -1.19 -4.40 -30.42
N MET A 209 0.05 -4.85 -30.26
CA MET A 209 1.18 -4.33 -31.04
C MET A 209 1.23 -4.84 -32.49
N ASP A 210 0.36 -5.79 -32.86
CA ASP A 210 0.17 -6.22 -34.25
C ASP A 210 -0.86 -5.37 -35.02
N THR A 211 -1.64 -4.53 -34.33
CA THR A 211 -2.60 -3.62 -34.97
C THR A 211 -1.87 -2.42 -35.59
N ASP A 212 -1.89 -2.31 -36.92
CA ASP A 212 -1.42 -1.14 -37.69
C ASP A 212 -2.44 -0.83 -38.80
N PRO A 213 -3.07 0.35 -38.81
CA PRO A 213 -2.85 1.47 -37.90
C PRO A 213 -3.44 1.25 -36.49
N LEU A 214 -2.86 1.90 -35.48
CA LEU A 214 -3.41 1.99 -34.13
C LEU A 214 -4.50 3.08 -34.12
N VAL A 215 -5.75 2.69 -34.33
CA VAL A 215 -6.89 3.59 -34.30
C VAL A 215 -7.17 4.02 -32.86
N VAL A 216 -7.30 5.33 -32.63
CA VAL A 216 -7.51 5.93 -31.30
C VAL A 216 -8.73 6.84 -31.26
N PHE A 217 -9.21 7.30 -32.42
CA PHE A 217 -10.48 8.01 -32.58
C PHE A 217 -11.28 7.44 -33.75
N GLY A 218 -12.55 7.14 -33.51
CA GLY A 218 -13.49 6.67 -34.54
C GLY A 218 -14.09 7.83 -35.34
N SER A 219 -14.39 8.95 -34.68
CA SER A 219 -14.90 10.18 -35.30
C SER A 219 -14.38 11.40 -34.52
N PRO A 220 -13.68 12.37 -35.15
CA PRO A 220 -13.03 12.24 -36.47
C PRO A 220 -12.04 11.06 -36.50
N GLU A 221 -11.76 10.51 -37.68
CA GLU A 221 -10.92 9.32 -37.80
C GLU A 221 -9.48 9.67 -37.42
N GLY A 222 -8.96 9.07 -36.34
CA GLY A 222 -7.63 9.37 -35.82
C GLY A 222 -6.85 8.11 -35.51
N TYR A 223 -5.65 7.98 -36.08
CA TYR A 223 -4.85 6.77 -35.92
C TYR A 223 -3.34 7.02 -36.00
N TRP A 224 -2.57 6.18 -35.31
CA TRP A 224 -1.10 6.17 -35.40
C TRP A 224 -0.61 5.09 -36.36
N LYS A 225 0.34 5.43 -37.24
CA LYS A 225 1.05 4.51 -38.13
C LYS A 225 2.52 4.42 -37.81
N ASN A 226 3.08 3.24 -38.05
CA ASN A 226 4.51 2.99 -37.94
C ASN A 226 5.13 2.86 -39.34
N ASN A 227 5.43 3.99 -39.97
CA ASN A 227 5.97 3.98 -41.34
C ASN A 227 7.44 3.55 -41.40
N GLN A 228 8.27 3.93 -40.42
CA GLN A 228 9.71 3.61 -40.38
C GLN A 228 10.21 3.36 -38.95
N ILE A 229 11.22 2.49 -38.81
CA ILE A 229 11.83 2.21 -37.50
C ILE A 229 12.52 3.48 -36.97
N GLY A 230 11.91 4.10 -35.95
CA GLY A 230 12.40 5.33 -35.31
C GLY A 230 11.48 6.54 -35.52
N GLU A 231 10.35 6.38 -36.20
CA GLU A 231 9.35 7.43 -36.40
C GLU A 231 7.93 6.85 -36.31
N ARG A 232 7.06 7.56 -35.60
CA ARG A 232 5.64 7.24 -35.43
C ARG A 232 4.82 8.45 -35.85
N GLU A 233 3.83 8.23 -36.69
CA GLU A 233 3.06 9.28 -37.36
C GLU A 233 1.59 9.21 -36.96
N PHE A 234 0.99 10.35 -36.62
CA PHE A 234 -0.45 10.46 -36.34
C PHE A 234 -1.18 11.10 -37.51
N TYR A 235 -2.25 10.46 -37.94
CA TYR A 235 -3.14 10.94 -38.97
C TYR A 235 -4.50 11.30 -38.35
N LEU A 236 -5.03 12.45 -38.73
CA LEU A 236 -6.38 12.91 -38.41
C LEU A 236 -7.13 13.16 -39.71
N ASP A 237 -8.25 12.47 -39.93
CA ASP A 237 -9.00 12.43 -41.19
C ASP A 237 -8.08 12.23 -42.40
N ASN A 238 -7.16 11.27 -42.29
CA ASN A 238 -6.13 10.93 -43.28
C ASN A 238 -5.10 12.03 -43.60
N HIS A 239 -5.01 13.08 -42.79
CA HIS A 239 -3.96 14.10 -42.86
C HIS A 239 -2.90 13.88 -41.78
N LEU A 240 -1.62 13.87 -42.15
CA LEU A 240 -0.52 13.75 -41.21
C LEU A 240 -0.45 15.00 -40.31
N ALA A 241 -0.75 14.85 -39.02
CA ALA A 241 -0.85 15.95 -38.07
C ALA A 241 0.33 16.01 -37.10
N PHE A 242 0.76 14.87 -36.55
CA PHE A 242 1.87 14.80 -35.60
C PHE A 242 2.89 13.74 -35.97
N THR A 243 4.14 13.97 -35.57
CA THR A 243 5.20 12.96 -35.63
C THR A 243 5.93 12.86 -34.30
N ILE A 244 6.28 11.63 -33.91
CA ILE A 244 7.18 11.32 -32.80
C ILE A 244 8.38 10.61 -33.41
N SER A 245 9.58 11.17 -33.27
CA SER A 245 10.78 10.61 -33.89
C SER A 245 11.97 10.57 -32.93
N LEU A 246 12.79 9.52 -33.05
CA LEU A 246 14.05 9.40 -32.32
C LEU A 246 15.19 9.93 -33.19
N SER A 247 15.80 11.05 -32.81
CA SER A 247 16.95 11.59 -33.53
C SER A 247 18.02 12.14 -32.57
N LYS A 248 19.30 11.88 -32.86
CA LYS A 248 20.45 12.39 -32.09
C LYS A 248 20.40 12.16 -30.57
N GLY A 249 19.72 11.11 -30.12
CA GLY A 249 19.59 10.78 -28.69
C GLY A 249 18.48 11.55 -27.95
N ASN A 250 17.57 12.20 -28.67
CA ASN A 250 16.36 12.81 -28.13
C ASN A 250 15.13 12.28 -28.88
N VAL A 251 13.99 12.29 -28.19
CA VAL A 251 12.68 12.08 -28.81
C VAL A 251 12.07 13.44 -29.15
N ALA A 252 11.81 13.69 -30.43
CA ALA A 252 11.16 14.90 -30.90
C ALA A 252 9.68 14.65 -31.18
N VAL A 253 8.81 15.51 -30.67
CA VAL A 253 7.37 15.52 -30.96
C VAL A 253 7.07 16.79 -31.75
N SER A 254 6.51 16.64 -32.95
CA SER A 254 6.25 17.75 -33.86
C SER A 254 4.78 17.83 -34.24
N ASN A 255 4.24 19.05 -34.27
CA ASN A 255 2.95 19.37 -34.88
C ASN A 255 3.23 20.03 -36.24
N LEU A 256 2.89 19.34 -37.32
CA LEU A 256 3.23 19.78 -38.67
C LEU A 256 2.38 20.98 -39.12
N SER A 257 1.13 21.06 -38.66
CA SER A 257 0.24 22.17 -39.01
C SER A 257 0.66 23.45 -38.28
N ALA A 258 0.98 23.34 -36.99
CA ALA A 258 1.37 24.48 -36.16
C ALA A 258 2.85 24.87 -36.27
N HIS A 259 3.68 24.05 -36.93
CA HIS A 259 5.14 24.24 -37.03
C HIS A 259 5.83 24.32 -35.65
N VAL A 260 5.32 23.57 -34.67
CA VAL A 260 5.86 23.49 -33.29
C VAL A 260 6.56 22.15 -33.12
N MET A 261 7.73 22.15 -32.47
CA MET A 261 8.48 20.94 -32.14
C MET A 261 9.10 21.05 -30.75
N GLU A 262 8.91 20.00 -29.95
CA GLU A 262 9.50 19.86 -28.62
C GLU A 262 10.37 18.61 -28.57
N SER A 263 11.51 18.70 -27.87
CA SER A 263 12.47 17.59 -27.73
C SER A 263 12.61 17.14 -26.29
N PHE A 264 12.53 15.84 -26.07
CA PHE A 264 12.63 15.18 -24.77
C PHE A 264 13.87 14.30 -24.72
N LEU A 265 14.48 14.18 -23.54
CA LEU A 265 15.68 13.36 -23.36
C LEU A 265 15.33 11.88 -23.52
N PHE A 266 15.98 11.19 -24.46
CA PHE A 266 15.87 9.73 -24.55
C PHE A 266 16.88 9.08 -23.61
N ASP A 267 16.40 8.36 -22.61
CA ASP A 267 17.26 7.58 -21.73
C ASP A 267 17.06 6.08 -21.98
N MET A 268 18.15 5.39 -22.34
CA MET A 268 18.12 3.95 -22.57
C MET A 268 17.85 3.15 -21.29
N LYS A 269 18.21 3.68 -20.12
CA LYS A 269 18.08 3.00 -18.83
C LYS A 269 16.72 3.23 -18.17
N ASP A 270 16.01 4.30 -18.52
CA ASP A 270 14.69 4.61 -17.96
C ASP A 270 13.63 3.72 -18.61
N TRP A 271 13.14 2.74 -17.86
CA TRP A 271 12.05 1.85 -18.26
C TRP A 271 10.72 2.23 -17.61
N ARG A 272 10.75 3.00 -16.51
CA ARG A 272 9.54 3.53 -15.87
C ARG A 272 8.88 4.60 -16.74
N LEU A 273 9.68 5.33 -17.52
CA LEU A 273 9.29 6.42 -18.43
C LEU A 273 8.61 7.59 -17.71
N GLU A 274 8.84 7.72 -16.40
CA GLU A 274 8.27 8.77 -15.57
C GLU A 274 8.71 10.17 -15.98
N GLY A 275 9.84 10.29 -16.70
CA GLY A 275 10.29 11.56 -17.25
C GLY A 275 9.23 12.25 -18.12
N TYR A 276 8.47 11.49 -18.92
CA TYR A 276 7.43 12.05 -19.80
C TYR A 276 6.17 12.50 -19.03
N TYR A 277 5.94 11.95 -17.85
CA TYR A 277 4.80 12.29 -16.98
C TYR A 277 5.09 13.45 -16.04
N GLN A 278 6.29 14.03 -16.09
CA GLN A 278 6.58 15.25 -15.33
C GLN A 278 5.74 16.41 -15.87
N ARG A 279 5.19 17.23 -14.97
CA ARG A 279 4.35 18.37 -15.34
C ARG A 279 5.00 19.31 -16.37
N GLN A 280 6.30 19.55 -16.27
CA GLN A 280 7.01 20.40 -17.24
C GLN A 280 6.98 19.81 -18.65
N GLU A 281 7.08 18.48 -18.76
CA GLU A 281 7.08 17.77 -20.04
C GLU A 281 5.66 17.63 -20.60
N GLU A 282 4.66 17.31 -19.76
CA GLU A 282 3.25 17.33 -20.16
C GLU A 282 2.81 18.72 -20.65
N GLN A 283 3.27 19.79 -19.98
CA GLN A 283 3.02 21.17 -20.40
C GLN A 283 3.59 21.47 -21.79
N ARG A 284 4.78 20.96 -22.10
CA ARG A 284 5.41 21.10 -23.43
C ARG A 284 4.60 20.34 -24.48
N LEU A 285 4.16 19.12 -24.18
CA LEU A 285 3.29 18.34 -25.05
C LEU A 285 1.94 19.03 -25.31
N TYR A 286 1.37 19.67 -24.28
CA TYR A 286 0.16 20.50 -24.44
C TYR A 286 0.41 21.64 -25.43
N GLY A 287 1.55 22.33 -25.29
CA GLY A 287 1.95 23.38 -26.24
C GLY A 287 2.09 22.89 -27.68
N VAL A 288 2.57 21.66 -27.88
CA VAL A 288 2.64 21.03 -29.21
C VAL A 288 1.24 20.84 -29.82
N VAL A 289 0.26 20.36 -29.04
CA VAL A 289 -1.10 20.08 -29.54
C VAL A 289 -1.88 21.37 -29.86
N PHE A 290 -1.77 22.39 -29.01
CA PHE A 290 -2.51 23.65 -29.15
C PHE A 290 -1.80 24.72 -29.98
N GLY A 291 -0.54 24.51 -30.39
CA GLY A 291 0.20 25.44 -31.26
C GLY A 291 0.50 26.80 -30.62
N SER A 292 0.34 26.91 -29.31
CA SER A 292 0.64 28.08 -28.49
C SER A 292 1.24 27.60 -27.17
N SER A 293 1.91 28.48 -26.42
CA SER A 293 2.24 28.20 -25.01
C SER A 293 0.97 28.21 -24.13
N GLY A 294 -0.06 27.47 -24.55
CA GLY A 294 -1.42 27.45 -24.02
C GLY A 294 -1.49 26.79 -22.65
N GLU A 295 -2.44 27.28 -21.86
CA GLU A 295 -2.78 26.99 -20.44
C GLU A 295 -1.73 26.23 -19.61
N LYS A 296 -1.25 26.86 -18.54
CA LYS A 296 -0.54 26.13 -17.48
C LYS A 296 -1.46 25.03 -16.93
N ILE A 297 -1.14 23.77 -17.21
CA ILE A 297 -1.71 22.61 -16.52
C ILE A 297 -1.45 22.85 -15.04
N ASN A 298 -2.52 23.09 -14.28
CA ASN A 298 -2.47 23.18 -12.83
C ASN A 298 -2.85 21.82 -12.26
N TYR A 299 -2.09 21.34 -11.28
CA TYR A 299 -2.51 20.19 -10.50
C TYR A 299 -3.87 20.52 -9.88
N ARG A 300 -4.83 19.62 -10.08
CA ARG A 300 -6.17 19.74 -9.54
C ARG A 300 -6.21 19.00 -8.22
N GLN A 301 -6.65 19.69 -7.18
CA GLN A 301 -6.76 19.08 -5.87
C GLN A 301 -7.96 18.12 -5.85
N MET A 302 -7.69 16.82 -5.89
CA MET A 302 -8.70 15.79 -5.64
C MET A 302 -8.78 15.51 -4.14
N LEU A 303 -9.94 15.76 -3.52
CA LEU A 303 -10.19 15.45 -2.10
C LEU A 303 -11.52 14.73 -1.94
N PHE A 304 -11.60 13.78 -1.03
CA PHE A 304 -12.86 13.12 -0.68
C PHE A 304 -13.69 14.02 0.23
N SER A 305 -15.01 14.02 0.03
CA SER A 305 -15.96 14.76 0.88
C SER A 305 -16.92 13.81 1.58
N LEU A 306 -17.45 12.80 0.87
CA LEU A 306 -18.39 11.83 1.43
C LEU A 306 -18.17 10.45 0.83
N LEU A 307 -18.34 9.41 1.64
CA LEU A 307 -18.45 8.03 1.21
C LEU A 307 -19.67 7.39 1.89
N PHE A 308 -20.47 6.68 1.11
CA PHE A 308 -21.47 5.75 1.60
C PHE A 308 -21.17 4.37 1.04
N LEU A 309 -21.19 3.36 1.92
CA LEU A 309 -20.97 1.95 1.59
C LEU A 309 -22.05 1.09 2.21
N ASN A 310 -22.59 0.17 1.41
CA ASN A 310 -23.53 -0.82 1.87
C ASN A 310 -23.18 -2.20 1.27
N ARG A 311 -23.23 -3.24 2.10
CA ARG A 311 -22.83 -4.63 1.78
C ARG A 311 -21.41 -4.71 1.21
N TYR A 312 -20.44 -4.13 1.91
CA TYR A 312 -19.01 -4.17 1.55
C TYR A 312 -18.17 -4.66 2.72
N HIS A 313 -17.48 -5.80 2.57
CA HIS A 313 -16.67 -6.43 3.63
C HIS A 313 -17.33 -6.47 5.02
N GLY A 314 -18.64 -6.77 5.07
CA GLY A 314 -19.42 -6.83 6.30
C GLY A 314 -19.97 -5.48 6.81
N MET A 315 -19.74 -4.38 6.09
CA MET A 315 -20.34 -3.07 6.38
C MET A 315 -21.78 -3.01 5.84
N GLU A 316 -22.71 -2.53 6.67
CA GLU A 316 -24.11 -2.26 6.30
C GLU A 316 -24.42 -0.77 6.51
N GLU A 317 -24.93 -0.12 5.45
CA GLU A 317 -25.36 1.29 5.41
C GLU A 317 -24.45 2.30 6.14
N GLN A 318 -23.14 2.22 5.91
CA GLN A 318 -22.17 3.09 6.57
C GLN A 318 -21.93 4.37 5.76
N GLN A 319 -21.99 5.53 6.44
CA GLN A 319 -21.64 6.83 5.87
C GLN A 319 -20.45 7.45 6.59
N VAL A 320 -19.43 7.85 5.81
CA VAL A 320 -18.20 8.50 6.27
C VAL A 320 -18.10 9.88 5.65
N ASP A 321 -18.04 10.91 6.50
CA ASP A 321 -17.91 12.31 6.11
C ASP A 321 -16.48 12.79 6.35
N PHE A 322 -15.84 13.36 5.33
CA PHE A 322 -14.44 13.78 5.34
C PHE A 322 -14.25 15.29 5.44
N ASP A 323 -15.31 16.07 5.15
CA ASP A 323 -15.24 17.52 5.14
C ASP A 323 -16.56 18.24 5.46
N HIS A 324 -17.58 17.57 5.98
CA HIS A 324 -18.83 18.14 6.51
C HIS A 324 -19.63 18.96 5.49
N ARG A 325 -19.40 18.76 4.20
CA ARG A 325 -20.09 19.53 3.13
C ARG A 325 -21.39 18.87 2.69
N TYR A 326 -21.42 17.54 2.67
CA TYR A 326 -22.51 16.78 2.06
C TYR A 326 -23.04 15.72 3.01
N HIS A 327 -24.32 15.40 2.85
CA HIS A 327 -24.99 14.34 3.57
C HIS A 327 -25.89 13.56 2.61
N TYR A 328 -25.90 12.23 2.74
CA TYR A 328 -26.74 11.34 1.94
C TYR A 328 -27.86 10.74 2.81
N ASP A 329 -29.10 10.97 2.39
CA ASP A 329 -30.29 10.40 3.01
C ASP A 329 -30.66 9.11 2.25
N ASN A 330 -30.23 7.94 2.77
CA ASN A 330 -30.42 6.65 2.09
C ASN A 330 -31.91 6.30 1.90
N GLN A 331 -32.77 6.68 2.84
CA GLN A 331 -34.21 6.40 2.76
C GLN A 331 -34.88 7.15 1.62
N LYS A 332 -34.48 8.42 1.40
CA LYS A 332 -35.00 9.25 0.31
C LYS A 332 -34.14 9.20 -0.95
N LYS A 333 -32.99 8.53 -0.90
CA LYS A 333 -31.94 8.53 -1.94
C LYS A 333 -31.55 9.95 -2.36
N GLU A 334 -31.40 10.84 -1.39
CA GLU A 334 -31.19 12.27 -1.66
C GLU A 334 -29.85 12.78 -1.10
N LEU A 335 -29.07 13.43 -1.96
CA LEU A 335 -27.87 14.17 -1.58
C LEU A 335 -28.23 15.62 -1.24
N ARG A 336 -27.79 16.07 -0.06
CA ARG A 336 -28.04 17.42 0.45
C ARG A 336 -26.74 18.08 0.89
N ILE A 337 -26.70 19.41 0.85
CA ILE A 337 -25.66 20.16 1.59
C ILE A 337 -25.92 20.01 3.08
N SER A 338 -24.89 19.67 3.84
CA SER A 338 -24.94 19.66 5.30
C SER A 338 -25.24 21.08 5.78
N GLN A 339 -26.35 21.28 6.50
CA GLN A 339 -26.76 22.57 7.06
C GLN A 339 -25.82 22.96 8.20
N GLY A 340 -24.63 23.46 7.86
CA GLY A 340 -23.55 23.72 8.83
C GLY A 340 -22.47 24.65 8.28
N LYS A 341 -22.84 25.75 7.60
CA LYS A 341 -21.89 26.80 7.20
C LYS A 341 -21.33 27.62 8.38
N GLU A 342 -21.93 27.52 9.56
CA GLU A 342 -21.54 28.26 10.75
C GLU A 342 -20.66 27.38 11.65
N GLY A 343 -19.33 27.42 11.48
CA GLY A 343 -18.43 26.82 12.48
C GLY A 343 -17.05 26.35 12.01
N LYS A 344 -16.81 26.17 10.70
CA LYS A 344 -15.48 25.73 10.24
C LYS A 344 -14.41 26.78 10.54
N ILE A 345 -13.43 26.39 11.34
CA ILE A 345 -12.23 27.19 11.61
C ILE A 345 -11.23 26.90 10.47
N PRO A 346 -11.02 27.83 9.53
CA PRO A 346 -10.08 27.60 8.44
C PRO A 346 -8.66 27.45 9.00
N HIS A 347 -7.89 26.53 8.43
CA HIS A 347 -6.51 26.21 8.84
C HIS A 347 -6.35 25.77 10.31
N PHE A 348 -7.39 25.18 10.93
CA PHE A 348 -7.28 24.64 12.30
C PHE A 348 -6.10 23.66 12.46
N TYR A 349 -5.90 22.80 11.46
CA TYR A 349 -4.80 21.82 11.38
C TYR A 349 -3.54 22.39 10.70
N GLY A 350 -3.45 23.71 10.57
CA GLY A 350 -2.38 24.40 9.85
C GLY A 350 -2.70 24.67 8.38
N LYS A 351 -1.84 25.45 7.72
CA LYS A 351 -2.07 25.95 6.36
C LYS A 351 -1.86 24.89 5.29
N ALA A 352 -1.17 23.79 5.59
CA ALA A 352 -0.89 22.74 4.61
C ALA A 352 -2.02 21.71 4.49
N VAL A 353 -2.84 21.58 5.54
CA VAL A 353 -3.85 20.53 5.68
C VAL A 353 -5.23 21.09 5.33
N SER A 354 -5.83 20.59 4.25
CA SER A 354 -7.17 20.99 3.78
C SER A 354 -8.30 20.40 4.62
N SER A 355 -8.16 19.14 5.04
CA SER A 355 -9.02 18.53 6.06
C SER A 355 -8.29 17.38 6.75
N LEU A 356 -8.68 17.11 7.99
CA LEU A 356 -8.27 15.94 8.75
C LEU A 356 -9.54 15.27 9.25
N SER A 357 -9.70 13.97 8.98
CA SER A 357 -10.84 13.18 9.47
C SER A 357 -10.35 11.94 10.19
N CYS A 358 -10.99 11.58 11.29
CA CYS A 358 -10.63 10.44 12.12
C CYS A 358 -11.78 9.42 12.16
N ILE A 359 -11.55 8.22 11.64
CA ILE A 359 -12.50 7.12 11.60
C ILE A 359 -12.25 6.19 12.80
N VAL A 360 -13.26 6.03 13.64
CA VAL A 360 -13.19 5.33 14.92
C VAL A 360 -14.27 4.25 14.98
N GLY A 361 -13.93 3.07 15.44
CA GLY A 361 -14.90 1.97 15.56
C GLY A 361 -14.26 0.71 16.12
N LYS A 362 -15.05 -0.24 16.61
CA LYS A 362 -14.52 -1.51 17.11
C LYS A 362 -13.82 -2.32 16.00
N ASN A 363 -13.05 -3.33 16.36
CA ASN A 363 -12.45 -4.24 15.38
C ASN A 363 -13.55 -4.89 14.53
N GLY A 364 -13.32 -4.99 13.22
CA GLY A 364 -14.29 -5.55 12.26
C GLY A 364 -15.43 -4.62 11.84
N THR A 365 -15.43 -3.35 12.26
CA THR A 365 -16.47 -2.36 11.85
C THR A 365 -16.26 -1.74 10.47
N GLY A 366 -15.18 -2.10 9.76
CA GLY A 366 -14.90 -1.62 8.39
C GLY A 366 -14.00 -0.38 8.27
N LYS A 367 -13.25 -0.01 9.31
CA LYS A 367 -12.30 1.13 9.27
C LYS A 367 -11.29 1.01 8.11
N SER A 368 -10.49 -0.05 8.10
CA SER A 368 -9.51 -0.31 7.03
C SER A 368 -10.22 -0.52 5.69
N SER A 369 -11.36 -1.22 5.67
CA SER A 369 -12.17 -1.42 4.46
C SER A 369 -12.62 -0.10 3.82
N THR A 370 -12.95 0.91 4.62
CA THR A 370 -13.29 2.26 4.13
C THR A 370 -12.11 2.88 3.37
N VAL A 371 -10.91 2.76 3.93
CA VAL A 371 -9.68 3.26 3.32
C VAL A 371 -9.33 2.47 2.05
N ASP A 372 -9.37 1.14 2.12
CA ASP A 372 -9.10 0.23 1.01
C ASP A 372 -10.05 0.49 -0.17
N PHE A 373 -11.35 0.72 0.10
CA PHE A 373 -12.31 1.08 -0.94
C PHE A 373 -11.93 2.36 -1.68
N LEU A 374 -11.53 3.43 -0.97
CA LEU A 374 -11.19 4.70 -1.59
C LEU A 374 -9.88 4.66 -2.38
N ARG A 375 -8.86 4.02 -1.81
CA ARG A 375 -7.50 4.02 -2.38
C ARG A 375 -7.33 2.97 -3.49
N GLU A 376 -8.00 1.82 -3.39
CA GLU A 376 -7.89 0.73 -4.37
C GLU A 376 -9.11 0.72 -5.29
N THR A 377 -10.28 0.35 -4.76
CA THR A 377 -11.45 0.04 -5.58
C THR A 377 -11.99 1.24 -6.36
N PHE A 378 -12.16 2.38 -5.68
CA PHE A 378 -12.74 3.58 -6.28
C PHE A 378 -11.85 4.18 -7.36
N LEU A 379 -10.55 4.33 -7.10
CA LEU A 379 -9.63 4.87 -8.10
C LEU A 379 -9.49 3.95 -9.32
N ARG A 380 -9.43 2.63 -9.12
CA ARG A 380 -9.44 1.66 -10.23
C ARG A 380 -10.72 1.81 -11.07
N LEU A 381 -11.88 1.92 -10.42
CA LEU A 381 -13.16 2.12 -11.12
C LEU A 381 -13.15 3.41 -11.96
N ILE A 382 -12.72 4.54 -11.39
CA ILE A 382 -12.64 5.82 -12.11
C ILE A 382 -11.69 5.74 -13.30
N LYS A 383 -10.56 5.06 -13.14
CA LYS A 383 -9.59 4.83 -14.21
C LYS A 383 -10.17 3.95 -15.32
N LEU A 384 -10.90 2.89 -14.98
CA LEU A 384 -11.57 2.03 -15.95
C LEU A 384 -12.66 2.79 -16.71
N VAL A 385 -13.48 3.61 -16.04
CA VAL A 385 -14.52 4.46 -16.68
C VAL A 385 -13.93 5.37 -17.76
N GLU A 386 -12.72 5.89 -17.54
CA GLU A 386 -12.03 6.79 -18.48
C GLU A 386 -11.32 6.07 -19.64
N GLU A 387 -11.00 4.77 -19.51
CA GLU A 387 -10.14 4.04 -20.46
C GLU A 387 -10.78 2.79 -21.10
N THR A 388 -11.96 2.37 -20.63
CA THR A 388 -12.66 1.13 -21.05
C THR A 388 -14.12 1.38 -21.42
N ASP A 389 -14.84 0.32 -21.80
CA ASP A 389 -16.24 0.35 -22.23
C ASP A 389 -17.26 0.60 -21.12
N ILE A 390 -16.82 0.81 -19.87
CA ILE A 390 -17.72 1.14 -18.76
C ILE A 390 -18.44 2.47 -19.03
N ILE A 391 -19.75 2.38 -19.19
CA ILE A 391 -20.64 3.53 -19.38
C ILE A 391 -21.01 4.11 -18.01
N ILE A 392 -20.83 5.42 -17.88
CA ILE A 392 -21.33 6.22 -16.76
C ILE A 392 -22.33 7.26 -17.28
N GLU A 393 -23.50 7.31 -16.67
CA GLU A 393 -24.57 8.25 -17.05
C GLU A 393 -24.98 9.05 -15.81
N ASN A 394 -24.75 10.37 -15.84
CA ASN A 394 -25.12 11.25 -14.73
C ASN A 394 -24.58 10.76 -13.37
N GLY A 395 -23.31 10.35 -13.32
CA GLY A 395 -22.65 9.86 -12.10
C GLY A 395 -23.03 8.43 -11.71
N TYR A 396 -23.94 7.77 -12.44
CA TYR A 396 -24.38 6.40 -12.17
C TYR A 396 -23.69 5.38 -13.07
N ILE A 397 -23.19 4.31 -12.47
CA ILE A 397 -22.57 3.16 -13.16
C ILE A 397 -23.42 1.92 -12.90
N LYS A 398 -23.86 1.27 -13.98
CA LYS A 398 -24.57 -0.03 -13.90
C LYS A 398 -23.64 -1.11 -13.38
N LYS A 399 -24.13 -1.97 -12.49
CA LYS A 399 -23.31 -3.01 -11.85
C LYS A 399 -22.72 -4.00 -12.86
N GLU A 400 -23.50 -4.32 -13.89
CA GLU A 400 -23.11 -5.24 -14.97
C GLU A 400 -21.92 -4.69 -15.78
N ALA A 401 -21.72 -3.37 -15.80
CA ALA A 401 -20.65 -2.76 -16.58
C ALA A 401 -19.25 -3.09 -16.04
N TYR A 402 -19.12 -3.30 -14.72
CA TYR A 402 -17.83 -3.59 -14.08
C TYR A 402 -17.71 -4.99 -13.48
N GLN A 403 -18.73 -5.85 -13.63
CA GLN A 403 -18.77 -7.18 -13.02
C GLN A 403 -17.59 -8.07 -13.46
N ASP A 404 -17.30 -8.11 -14.77
CA ASP A 404 -16.21 -8.93 -15.32
C ASP A 404 -14.81 -8.48 -14.87
N TYR A 405 -14.68 -7.26 -14.36
CA TYR A 405 -13.42 -6.74 -13.81
C TYR A 405 -13.12 -7.27 -12.39
N HIS A 406 -14.12 -7.83 -11.69
CA HIS A 406 -13.97 -8.38 -10.34
C HIS A 406 -13.42 -7.39 -9.30
N ILE A 407 -13.65 -6.08 -9.50
CA ILE A 407 -13.15 -5.02 -8.61
C ILE A 407 -14.06 -4.73 -7.40
N LEU A 408 -15.33 -5.14 -7.46
CA LEU A 408 -16.33 -4.87 -6.43
C LEU A 408 -17.32 -6.03 -6.36
N GLY A 409 -17.78 -6.38 -5.16
CA GLY A 409 -18.79 -7.42 -4.96
C GLY A 409 -20.12 -7.08 -5.64
N GLU A 410 -20.83 -8.11 -6.13
CA GLU A 410 -22.07 -7.95 -6.92
C GLU A 410 -23.17 -7.19 -6.16
N ASP A 411 -23.30 -7.45 -4.85
CA ASP A 411 -24.34 -6.85 -4.02
C ASP A 411 -23.94 -5.49 -3.43
N THR A 412 -22.68 -5.09 -3.55
CA THR A 412 -22.17 -3.86 -2.94
C THR A 412 -22.81 -2.63 -3.55
N GLU A 413 -23.17 -1.69 -2.70
CA GLU A 413 -23.69 -0.37 -3.06
C GLU A 413 -22.75 0.70 -2.53
N PHE A 414 -22.46 1.71 -3.34
CA PHE A 414 -21.59 2.81 -2.95
C PHE A 414 -22.06 4.14 -3.52
N LEU A 415 -21.69 5.21 -2.82
CA LEU A 415 -21.75 6.58 -3.30
C LEU A 415 -20.51 7.32 -2.80
N VAL A 416 -19.75 7.90 -3.71
CA VAL A 416 -18.59 8.74 -3.38
C VAL A 416 -18.87 10.16 -3.85
N VAL A 417 -18.67 11.13 -2.97
CA VAL A 417 -18.59 12.55 -3.31
C VAL A 417 -17.15 13.00 -3.10
N PHE A 418 -16.57 13.60 -4.13
CA PHE A 418 -15.21 14.12 -4.11
C PHE A 418 -15.15 15.47 -4.81
N ARG A 419 -14.15 16.28 -4.48
CA ARG A 419 -13.90 17.57 -5.11
C ARG A 419 -12.73 17.46 -6.05
N LEU A 420 -12.81 18.20 -7.16
CA LEU A 420 -11.68 18.51 -8.05
C LEU A 420 -11.56 20.04 -8.04
N ASP A 421 -10.63 20.54 -7.23
CA ASP A 421 -10.52 21.97 -6.86
C ASP A 421 -11.79 22.49 -6.17
N ASP A 422 -12.45 23.45 -6.80
CA ASP A 422 -13.66 24.12 -6.30
C ASP A 422 -14.95 23.37 -6.69
N ASP A 423 -14.90 22.52 -7.71
CA ASP A 423 -16.04 21.72 -8.16
C ASP A 423 -16.18 20.43 -7.33
N ALA A 424 -17.42 20.00 -7.10
CA ALA A 424 -17.72 18.73 -6.46
C ALA A 424 -18.43 17.78 -7.43
N TYR A 425 -18.08 16.51 -7.37
CA TYR A 425 -18.61 15.45 -8.20
C TYR A 425 -19.09 14.27 -7.36
N TYR A 426 -20.11 13.56 -7.85
CA TYR A 426 -20.52 12.28 -7.26
C TYR A 426 -20.46 11.13 -8.27
N VAL A 427 -20.16 9.93 -7.76
CA VAL A 427 -20.17 8.66 -8.50
C VAL A 427 -20.86 7.62 -7.63
N THR A 428 -21.73 6.81 -8.23
CA THR A 428 -22.52 5.81 -7.50
C THR A 428 -22.92 4.64 -8.40
N ASN A 429 -23.22 3.50 -7.79
CA ASN A 429 -23.94 2.39 -8.42
C ASN A 429 -25.36 2.21 -7.82
N ILE A 430 -25.83 3.17 -7.03
CA ILE A 430 -27.16 3.19 -6.41
C ILE A 430 -28.11 3.90 -7.37
N ASP A 431 -29.15 3.17 -7.81
CA ASP A 431 -30.14 3.70 -8.73
C ASP A 431 -31.07 4.72 -8.05
N GLY A 432 -31.38 5.81 -8.76
CA GLY A 432 -32.36 6.82 -8.36
C GLY A 432 -31.88 7.89 -7.38
N ILE A 433 -30.58 8.17 -7.26
CA ILE A 433 -30.08 9.25 -6.41
C ILE A 433 -30.43 10.63 -7.01
N THR A 434 -30.99 11.52 -6.17
CA THR A 434 -31.26 12.93 -6.53
C THR A 434 -30.34 13.90 -5.78
N ALA A 435 -29.77 14.87 -6.48
CA ALA A 435 -28.86 15.88 -5.91
C ALA A 435 -29.39 17.33 -5.99
N GLU A 436 -30.69 17.53 -6.20
CA GLU A 436 -31.30 18.87 -6.40
C GLU A 436 -31.09 19.82 -5.20
N GLN A 437 -30.98 19.27 -3.99
CA GLN A 437 -30.72 20.02 -2.75
C GLN A 437 -29.22 20.21 -2.45
N ALA A 438 -28.32 19.68 -3.28
CA ALA A 438 -26.88 19.83 -3.17
C ALA A 438 -26.35 20.84 -4.21
N VAL A 439 -26.49 22.14 -3.90
CA VAL A 439 -26.07 23.24 -4.81
C VAL A 439 -24.58 23.09 -5.18
N HIS A 440 -24.29 23.13 -6.49
CA HIS A 440 -22.95 22.97 -7.10
C HIS A 440 -22.36 21.54 -7.12
N LEU A 441 -23.10 20.51 -6.69
CA LEU A 441 -22.69 19.13 -6.87
C LEU A 441 -23.06 18.64 -8.28
N LYS A 442 -22.07 18.16 -9.03
CA LYS A 442 -22.23 17.69 -10.42
C LYS A 442 -22.14 16.16 -10.50
N PRO A 443 -22.84 15.50 -11.44
CA PRO A 443 -22.53 14.12 -11.76
C PRO A 443 -21.12 14.01 -12.36
N PHE A 444 -20.36 12.98 -11.98
CA PHE A 444 -19.13 12.64 -12.70
C PHE A 444 -19.47 11.97 -14.03
N ASN A 445 -18.80 12.39 -15.10
CA ASN A 445 -18.91 11.77 -16.42
C ASN A 445 -17.51 11.62 -17.05
N ARG A 446 -17.40 10.78 -18.08
CA ARG A 446 -16.15 10.59 -18.83
C ARG A 446 -15.57 11.92 -19.33
N GLY A 447 -14.26 12.07 -19.27
CA GLY A 447 -13.54 13.29 -19.67
C GLY A 447 -13.48 14.36 -18.58
N THR A 448 -14.11 14.14 -17.42
CA THR A 448 -14.00 15.07 -16.27
C THR A 448 -12.57 15.12 -15.75
N ILE A 449 -11.89 13.98 -15.67
CA ILE A 449 -10.46 13.93 -15.31
C ILE A 449 -9.63 14.12 -16.56
N ARG A 450 -8.97 15.27 -16.61
CA ARG A 450 -8.12 15.69 -17.72
C ARG A 450 -6.88 14.80 -17.88
N SER A 451 -6.18 14.58 -16.77
CA SER A 451 -5.05 13.69 -16.66
C SER A 451 -5.04 13.18 -15.24
N PHE A 452 -4.81 11.89 -15.04
CA PHE A 452 -4.64 11.37 -13.69
C PHE A 452 -3.36 11.88 -13.03
N ASN A 453 -2.42 12.47 -13.80
CA ASN A 453 -1.28 13.17 -13.21
C ASN A 453 -1.67 14.49 -12.57
N GLU A 454 -2.81 15.09 -12.96
CA GLU A 454 -3.32 16.31 -12.34
C GLU A 454 -3.97 16.06 -10.98
N ILE A 455 -4.51 14.86 -10.70
CA ILE A 455 -5.19 14.56 -9.43
C ILE A 455 -4.19 14.31 -8.28
N SER A 456 -4.67 14.46 -7.05
CA SER A 456 -3.90 14.22 -5.82
C SER A 456 -3.28 12.81 -5.79
N LYS A 457 -2.04 12.72 -5.31
CA LYS A 457 -1.38 11.45 -5.00
C LYS A 457 -1.98 10.82 -3.74
N LEU A 458 -2.09 9.50 -3.71
CA LEU A 458 -2.54 8.79 -2.52
C LEU A 458 -1.35 8.13 -1.83
N PHE A 459 -1.22 8.37 -0.53
CA PHE A 459 -0.21 7.73 0.30
C PHE A 459 -0.92 6.95 1.40
N TYR A 460 -0.60 5.67 1.52
CA TYR A 460 -1.16 4.81 2.54
C TYR A 460 -0.09 4.41 3.55
N PHE A 461 -0.35 4.61 4.83
CA PHE A 461 0.53 4.25 5.93
C PHE A 461 -0.20 3.28 6.83
N SER A 462 0.43 2.14 7.17
CA SER A 462 -0.11 1.23 8.18
C SER A 462 1.00 0.55 8.97
N GLY A 463 0.84 0.53 10.29
CA GLY A 463 1.69 -0.22 11.20
C GLY A 463 1.23 -1.67 11.42
N LEU A 464 0.10 -2.07 10.84
CA LEU A 464 -0.49 -3.39 11.03
C LEU A 464 0.18 -4.44 10.16
N LEU A 465 0.57 -5.55 10.78
CA LEU A 465 0.82 -6.80 10.08
C LEU A 465 -0.51 -7.57 10.02
N LYS A 466 -1.19 -7.56 8.87
CA LYS A 466 -2.39 -8.39 8.65
C LYS A 466 -2.01 -9.87 8.88
N ASN A 467 -2.82 -10.59 9.66
CA ASN A 467 -2.61 -12.00 10.00
C ASN A 467 -2.90 -12.96 8.84
N ASP A 468 -3.43 -12.45 7.73
CA ASP A 468 -3.61 -13.21 6.49
C ASP A 468 -2.22 -13.48 5.91
N LEU A 469 -1.60 -14.55 6.44
CA LEU A 469 -0.38 -15.16 5.94
C LEU A 469 -0.63 -15.89 4.60
N GLU A 470 -1.66 -15.52 3.85
CA GLU A 470 -1.85 -15.93 2.45
C GLU A 470 -0.68 -15.60 1.51
N PRO A 471 0.20 -14.60 1.79
CA PRO A 471 1.43 -14.42 1.02
C PRO A 471 2.42 -15.60 1.10
N PHE A 472 2.17 -16.57 1.97
CA PHE A 472 2.99 -17.78 2.10
C PHE A 472 2.53 -18.91 1.19
N ALA A 473 1.35 -18.77 0.60
CA ALA A 473 0.79 -19.73 -0.29
C ALA A 473 1.25 -19.32 -1.71
N ASP A 474 2.04 -20.16 -2.39
CA ASP A 474 2.39 -20.03 -3.82
C ASP A 474 1.14 -20.03 -4.76
N THR A 475 -0.04 -19.73 -4.22
CA THR A 475 -1.31 -20.28 -4.71
C THR A 475 -2.09 -19.34 -5.59
N GLU A 476 -1.72 -18.08 -5.71
CA GLU A 476 -2.25 -17.25 -6.79
C GLU A 476 -1.09 -16.45 -7.37
N GLN A 477 -0.41 -17.01 -8.38
CA GLN A 477 -0.06 -16.18 -9.53
C GLN A 477 -1.26 -15.26 -9.79
N ARG A 478 -1.09 -13.99 -10.20
CA ARG A 478 -2.19 -13.27 -10.89
C ARG A 478 -2.81 -14.31 -11.83
N MET A 479 -4.03 -14.80 -11.51
CA MET A 479 -4.49 -16.20 -11.70
C MET A 479 -4.31 -16.73 -13.14
N ASP A 480 -4.84 -17.91 -13.49
CA ASP A 480 -5.05 -18.31 -14.90
C ASP A 480 -6.06 -17.36 -15.62
N VAL A 481 -5.79 -16.04 -15.55
CA VAL A 481 -6.55 -14.96 -16.15
C VAL A 481 -6.20 -14.96 -17.63
N GLU A 482 -7.24 -15.11 -18.42
CA GLU A 482 -7.14 -15.12 -19.87
C GLU A 482 -6.53 -13.79 -20.35
N LYS A 483 -5.57 -13.90 -21.26
CA LYS A 483 -4.88 -12.77 -21.88
C LYS A 483 -5.90 -11.82 -22.53
N GLY A 484 -5.83 -10.55 -22.20
CA GLY A 484 -6.69 -9.49 -22.71
C GLY A 484 -8.05 -9.38 -22.01
N SER A 485 -8.34 -10.23 -21.03
CA SER A 485 -9.62 -10.17 -20.29
C SER A 485 -9.76 -8.89 -19.46
N LYS A 486 -11.01 -8.52 -19.15
CA LYS A 486 -11.34 -7.38 -18.27
C LYS A 486 -10.72 -7.53 -16.88
N GLN A 487 -10.63 -8.75 -16.36
CA GLN A 487 -9.95 -9.02 -15.09
C GLN A 487 -8.44 -8.74 -15.16
N GLU A 488 -7.74 -9.08 -16.25
CA GLU A 488 -6.32 -8.75 -16.42
C GLU A 488 -6.12 -7.22 -16.44
N GLN A 489 -7.03 -6.48 -17.07
CA GLN A 489 -7.01 -5.02 -17.10
C GLN A 489 -7.17 -4.41 -15.70
N ALA A 490 -8.08 -4.94 -14.87
CA ALA A 490 -8.24 -4.48 -13.49
C ALA A 490 -6.98 -4.74 -12.65
N ILE A 491 -6.37 -5.92 -12.80
CA ILE A 491 -5.15 -6.32 -12.09
C ILE A 491 -3.95 -5.43 -12.48
N MET A 492 -3.87 -5.00 -13.73
CA MET A 492 -2.85 -4.03 -14.18
C MET A 492 -2.97 -2.66 -13.49
N LEU A 493 -4.08 -2.38 -12.79
CA LEU A 493 -4.30 -1.16 -12.01
C LEU A 493 -4.12 -1.34 -10.50
N ASP A 494 -3.55 -2.47 -10.03
CA ASP A 494 -3.53 -2.78 -8.60
C ASP A 494 -2.87 -1.69 -7.73
N ASP A 495 -1.82 -1.04 -8.24
CA ASP A 495 -1.09 0.04 -7.58
C ASP A 495 -1.33 1.43 -8.23
N PHE A 496 -2.44 1.58 -8.95
CA PHE A 496 -2.69 2.81 -9.69
C PHE A 496 -2.76 4.05 -8.78
N LYS A 497 -1.83 4.99 -8.98
CA LYS A 497 -1.80 6.32 -8.32
C LYS A 497 -1.75 6.32 -6.78
N GLN A 498 -1.42 5.18 -6.18
CA GLN A 498 -1.19 5.03 -4.75
C GLN A 498 0.24 4.59 -4.47
N TYR A 499 0.76 4.98 -3.31
CA TYR A 499 2.00 4.42 -2.78
C TYR A 499 1.79 3.90 -1.36
N ASP A 500 2.15 2.62 -1.16
CA ASP A 500 1.99 1.91 0.10
C ASP A 500 3.28 1.98 0.94
N TYR A 501 3.17 2.63 2.10
CA TYR A 501 4.20 2.73 3.15
C TYR A 501 3.93 1.79 4.35
N SER A 502 3.16 0.71 4.14
CA SER A 502 2.82 -0.26 5.17
C SER A 502 3.99 -1.16 5.57
N GLU A 503 4.00 -1.60 6.83
CA GLU A 503 4.96 -2.60 7.32
C GLU A 503 4.81 -3.95 6.60
N MET A 504 3.62 -4.26 6.07
CA MET A 504 3.36 -5.51 5.39
C MET A 504 4.23 -5.68 4.15
N GLY A 505 4.32 -4.67 3.28
CA GLY A 505 5.17 -4.73 2.09
C GLY A 505 6.63 -5.04 2.42
N SER A 506 7.21 -4.33 3.40
CA SER A 506 8.59 -4.59 3.85
C SER A 506 8.76 -5.98 4.47
N PHE A 507 7.75 -6.47 5.18
CA PHE A 507 7.77 -7.80 5.79
C PHE A 507 7.76 -8.92 4.74
N LEU A 508 6.96 -8.77 3.68
CA LEU A 508 6.89 -9.72 2.56
C LEU A 508 8.20 -9.85 1.80
N GLU A 509 8.86 -8.72 1.52
CA GLU A 509 10.20 -8.71 0.90
C GLU A 509 11.20 -9.50 1.75
N LYS A 510 11.24 -9.23 3.06
CA LYS A 510 12.17 -9.88 4.01
C LYS A 510 11.93 -11.38 4.09
N ILE A 511 10.69 -11.83 4.25
CA ILE A 511 10.38 -13.28 4.32
C ILE A 511 10.74 -13.99 3.03
N THR A 512 10.42 -13.38 1.89
CA THR A 512 10.74 -13.96 0.57
C THR A 512 12.24 -14.18 0.45
N CYS A 513 13.03 -13.17 0.81
CA CYS A 513 14.48 -13.26 0.84
C CYS A 513 14.99 -14.41 1.75
N TRP A 514 14.39 -14.57 2.92
CA TRP A 514 14.71 -15.67 3.85
C TRP A 514 14.36 -17.05 3.29
N LYS A 515 13.21 -17.20 2.61
CA LYS A 515 12.78 -18.47 1.99
C LYS A 515 13.72 -18.90 0.87
N GLU A 516 14.07 -17.97 0.00
CA GLU A 516 14.94 -18.22 -1.15
C GLU A 516 16.43 -18.33 -0.74
N GLY A 517 16.76 -18.02 0.52
CA GLY A 517 18.13 -18.08 1.03
C GLY A 517 19.05 -17.04 0.39
N ILE A 518 18.48 -15.92 -0.04
CA ILE A 518 19.19 -14.84 -0.75
C ILE A 518 19.89 -13.98 0.28
N ALA A 519 21.21 -13.98 0.22
CA ALA A 519 22.05 -13.36 1.23
C ALA A 519 22.39 -11.91 0.85
N GLU A 520 22.68 -11.68 -0.43
CA GLU A 520 23.01 -10.39 -1.03
C GLU A 520 22.54 -10.44 -2.49
N ASP A 521 21.85 -9.41 -2.95
CA ASP A 521 21.52 -9.21 -4.36
C ASP A 521 21.95 -7.81 -4.78
N LYS A 522 22.91 -7.74 -5.72
CA LYS A 522 23.49 -6.48 -6.20
C LYS A 522 22.50 -5.61 -6.95
N ASP A 523 21.47 -6.22 -7.54
CA ASP A 523 20.39 -5.50 -8.23
C ASP A 523 19.29 -5.08 -7.26
N TYR A 524 19.25 -5.64 -6.05
CA TYR A 524 18.30 -5.25 -5.01
C TYR A 524 18.76 -4.00 -4.25
N ILE A 525 17.78 -3.15 -3.90
CA ILE A 525 17.99 -1.93 -3.10
C ILE A 525 16.96 -1.86 -1.98
N ASN A 526 17.42 -1.88 -0.73
CA ASN A 526 16.60 -1.75 0.47
C ASN A 526 16.11 -0.31 0.63
N LYS A 527 14.89 -0.04 0.15
CA LYS A 527 14.28 1.31 0.21
C LYS A 527 14.04 1.77 1.64
N GLU A 528 13.65 0.86 2.54
CA GLU A 528 13.40 1.18 3.94
C GLU A 528 14.66 1.76 4.61
N LEU A 529 15.83 1.16 4.38
CA LEU A 529 17.08 1.74 4.84
C LEU A 529 17.34 3.11 4.21
N CYS A 530 17.09 3.29 2.91
CA CYS A 530 17.25 4.58 2.25
C CYS A 530 16.41 5.68 2.93
N TYR A 531 15.15 5.38 3.29
CA TYR A 531 14.28 6.30 4.01
C TYR A 531 14.84 6.63 5.40
N GLN A 532 15.24 5.60 6.14
CA GLN A 532 15.75 5.71 7.51
C GLN A 532 17.07 6.50 7.57
N PHE A 533 18.03 6.19 6.70
CA PHE A 533 19.31 6.90 6.61
C PHE A 533 19.12 8.35 6.16
N THR A 534 18.23 8.61 5.20
CA THR A 534 17.87 9.98 4.79
C THR A 534 17.28 10.77 5.96
N PHE A 535 16.37 10.16 6.71
CA PHE A 535 15.77 10.80 7.89
C PHE A 535 16.83 11.10 8.98
N LEU A 536 17.73 10.14 9.26
CA LEU A 536 18.84 10.33 10.20
C LEU A 536 19.77 11.47 9.78
N LYS A 537 20.07 11.58 8.48
CA LYS A 537 20.96 12.60 7.92
C LYS A 537 20.42 14.03 8.10
N TYR A 538 19.11 14.23 7.96
CA TYR A 538 18.53 15.58 7.90
C TYR A 538 17.81 16.04 9.16
N MET A 539 17.35 15.14 10.04
CA MET A 539 16.68 15.56 11.27
C MET A 539 17.65 16.12 12.32
N GLY A 540 18.90 15.62 12.33
CA GLY A 540 19.90 15.98 13.33
C GLY A 540 19.63 15.36 14.71
N GLN A 541 20.68 15.24 15.53
CA GLN A 541 20.64 14.52 16.80
C GLN A 541 19.61 15.07 17.80
N ASP A 542 19.57 16.39 18.01
CA ASP A 542 18.70 17.01 19.02
C ASP A 542 17.21 16.87 18.70
N ARG A 543 16.84 16.92 17.43
CA ARG A 543 15.47 16.71 16.99
C ARG A 543 15.09 15.23 17.13
N MET A 544 15.98 14.33 16.74
CA MET A 544 15.78 12.88 16.86
C MET A 544 15.59 12.42 18.31
N ASN A 545 16.46 12.88 19.22
CA ASN A 545 16.35 12.54 20.64
C ASN A 545 15.01 12.99 21.22
N ARG A 546 14.53 14.18 20.85
CA ARG A 546 13.22 14.68 21.30
C ARG A 546 12.04 13.93 20.67
N LEU A 547 12.12 13.60 19.38
CA LEU A 547 11.04 12.90 18.68
C LEU A 547 10.89 11.45 19.14
N LEU A 548 12.00 10.75 19.41
CA LEU A 548 12.00 9.32 19.70
C LEU A 548 12.29 8.98 21.18
N ASP A 549 12.46 9.98 22.04
CA ASP A 549 12.81 9.83 23.47
C ASP A 549 14.09 8.98 23.67
N LEU A 550 15.13 9.28 22.88
CA LEU A 550 16.39 8.53 22.86
C LEU A 550 17.46 9.19 23.73
N LYS A 551 18.27 8.35 24.38
CA LYS A 551 19.50 8.80 25.04
C LYS A 551 20.57 9.13 24.01
N THR A 552 21.32 10.21 24.25
CA THR A 552 22.38 10.71 23.36
C THR A 552 23.51 9.72 23.09
N ASP A 553 23.79 8.84 24.04
CA ASP A 553 24.85 7.81 24.02
C ASP A 553 24.36 6.43 23.57
N LYS A 554 23.09 6.33 23.11
CA LYS A 554 22.53 5.06 22.63
C LYS A 554 23.29 4.60 21.37
N ILE A 555 23.73 3.35 21.40
CA ILE A 555 24.41 2.68 20.27
C ILE A 555 23.36 1.91 19.48
N PHE A 556 23.32 2.17 18.18
CA PHE A 556 22.51 1.47 17.20
C PHE A 556 23.37 0.52 16.39
N HIS A 557 22.74 -0.54 15.87
CA HIS A 557 23.43 -1.52 15.07
C HIS A 557 22.69 -1.70 13.75
N VAL A 558 23.42 -1.70 12.65
CA VAL A 558 22.90 -2.12 11.35
C VAL A 558 23.32 -3.57 11.17
N ARG A 559 22.35 -4.48 11.01
CA ARG A 559 22.61 -5.91 10.89
C ARG A 559 21.80 -6.55 9.77
N SER A 560 22.42 -7.50 9.08
CA SER A 560 21.76 -8.53 8.26
C SER A 560 22.06 -9.89 8.89
N ARG A 561 21.04 -10.74 9.03
CA ARG A 561 21.09 -12.07 9.68
C ARG A 561 20.52 -13.12 8.72
N MET A 562 21.33 -13.56 7.76
CA MET A 562 20.91 -14.57 6.78
C MET A 562 21.49 -15.96 7.08
N PRO A 563 20.69 -17.05 6.93
CA PRO A 563 21.12 -18.41 7.27
C PRO A 563 22.36 -18.92 6.50
N ASN A 564 22.61 -18.40 5.29
CA ASN A 564 23.66 -18.85 4.39
C ASN A 564 24.92 -17.97 4.40
N HIS A 565 24.98 -16.93 5.24
CA HIS A 565 26.16 -16.09 5.36
C HIS A 565 27.23 -16.74 6.25
N ILE A 566 28.48 -16.79 5.76
CA ILE A 566 29.63 -17.33 6.54
C ILE A 566 30.03 -16.37 7.67
N ASN A 567 29.67 -15.08 7.59
CA ASN A 567 29.86 -14.07 8.63
C ASN A 567 28.62 -13.16 8.70
N ASP A 568 28.11 -12.93 9.91
CA ASP A 568 27.11 -11.89 10.18
C ASP A 568 27.70 -10.51 9.80
N ALA A 569 26.98 -9.75 8.97
CA ALA A 569 27.33 -8.37 8.68
C ALA A 569 26.71 -7.46 9.76
N GLU A 570 27.55 -6.87 10.60
CA GLU A 570 27.14 -5.96 11.66
C GLU A 570 28.03 -4.72 11.66
N GLU A 571 27.42 -3.55 11.84
CA GLU A 571 28.11 -2.30 12.16
C GLU A 571 27.39 -1.52 13.24
N GLN A 572 28.15 -0.70 13.97
CA GLN A 572 27.65 0.10 15.09
C GLN A 572 27.80 1.59 14.82
N PHE A 573 26.81 2.37 15.26
CA PHE A 573 26.86 3.82 15.19
C PHE A 573 26.08 4.47 16.33
N THR A 574 26.34 5.75 16.59
CA THR A 574 25.59 6.59 17.52
C THR A 574 25.04 7.82 16.79
N LEU A 575 23.96 8.41 17.30
CA LEU A 575 23.39 9.63 16.71
C LEU A 575 24.37 10.82 16.77
N GLY A 576 25.25 10.87 17.76
CA GLY A 576 26.28 11.91 17.87
C GLY A 576 27.38 11.80 16.81
N GLN A 577 27.70 10.60 16.35
CA GLN A 577 28.65 10.40 15.25
C GLN A 577 28.03 10.84 13.91
N ILE A 578 26.76 10.48 13.69
CA ILE A 578 26.00 10.85 12.49
C ILE A 578 25.94 12.37 12.29
N GLY A 579 25.67 13.13 13.35
CA GLY A 579 25.55 14.59 13.26
C GLY A 579 26.87 15.30 12.89
N ASN A 580 28.01 14.64 13.10
CA ASN A 580 29.35 15.20 12.89
C ASN A 580 30.03 14.70 11.61
N ASP A 581 29.61 13.56 11.06
CA ASP A 581 30.19 12.96 9.86
C ASP A 581 29.11 12.32 8.95
N PRO A 582 28.56 13.08 7.99
CA PRO A 582 27.59 12.57 7.02
C PRO A 582 28.14 11.45 6.12
N GLU A 583 29.47 11.35 5.92
CA GLU A 583 30.06 10.31 5.07
C GLU A 583 29.95 8.92 5.72
N GLN A 584 29.92 8.85 7.06
CA GLN A 584 29.71 7.59 7.78
C GLN A 584 28.33 6.98 7.49
N LEU A 585 27.27 7.80 7.41
CA LEU A 585 25.93 7.32 7.05
C LEU A 585 25.90 6.78 5.62
N ASP A 586 26.51 7.51 4.68
CA ASP A 586 26.56 7.11 3.28
C ASP A 586 27.32 5.78 3.13
N TRP A 587 28.42 5.58 3.87
CA TRP A 587 29.15 4.31 3.91
C TRP A 587 28.34 3.15 4.51
N LEU A 588 27.64 3.38 5.63
CA LEU A 588 26.78 2.37 6.25
C LEU A 588 25.67 1.95 5.27
N LEU A 589 25.03 2.93 4.63
CA LEU A 589 24.00 2.65 3.65
C LEU A 589 24.57 1.87 2.46
N GLU A 590 25.69 2.27 1.88
CA GLU A 590 26.35 1.54 0.78
C GLU A 590 26.70 0.09 1.17
N LYS A 591 27.12 -0.13 2.42
CA LYS A 591 27.45 -1.47 2.92
C LYS A 591 26.21 -2.36 3.02
N PHE A 592 25.05 -1.83 3.41
CA PHE A 592 23.88 -2.64 3.76
C PHE A 592 22.69 -2.55 2.78
N VAL A 593 22.71 -1.64 1.82
CA VAL A 593 21.57 -1.38 0.92
C VAL A 593 21.19 -2.60 0.06
N HIS A 594 22.14 -3.46 -0.29
CA HIS A 594 21.92 -4.67 -1.10
C HIS A 594 21.44 -5.88 -0.29
N TYR A 595 21.19 -5.70 1.01
CA TYR A 595 20.70 -6.74 1.92
C TYR A 595 19.21 -6.51 2.21
N PRO A 596 18.30 -7.36 1.70
CA PRO A 596 16.86 -7.19 1.90
C PRO A 596 16.42 -7.25 3.37
N ASP A 597 17.10 -8.05 4.20
CA ASP A 597 16.80 -8.18 5.62
C ASP A 597 17.51 -7.18 6.52
N ALA A 598 18.46 -6.41 5.98
CA ALA A 598 19.21 -5.47 6.78
C ALA A 598 18.29 -4.44 7.44
N LYS A 599 18.51 -4.22 8.74
CA LYS A 599 17.71 -3.31 9.56
C LYS A 599 18.55 -2.62 10.62
N ILE A 600 18.09 -1.47 11.06
CA ILE A 600 18.61 -0.77 12.22
C ILE A 600 17.96 -1.36 13.48
N GLU A 601 18.75 -2.04 14.30
CA GLU A 601 18.35 -2.67 15.56
C GLU A 601 18.55 -1.73 16.76
N TYR A 602 18.20 -2.22 17.96
CA TYR A 602 18.31 -1.54 19.27
C TYR A 602 17.28 -0.42 19.49
N PHE A 603 16.21 -0.45 18.71
CA PHE A 603 14.94 0.17 19.06
C PHE A 603 14.06 -0.82 19.83
N SER A 604 13.32 -0.34 20.82
CA SER A 604 12.10 -1.01 21.28
C SER A 604 11.08 -1.05 20.14
N SER A 605 10.08 -1.93 20.22
CA SER A 605 9.04 -2.05 19.18
C SER A 605 8.35 -0.71 18.88
N GLY A 606 8.00 0.04 19.92
CA GLY A 606 7.40 1.37 19.77
C GLY A 606 8.36 2.39 19.17
N GLU A 607 9.63 2.43 19.61
CA GLU A 607 10.61 3.38 19.06
C GLU A 607 10.84 3.12 17.56
N TYR A 608 10.92 1.85 17.15
CA TYR A 608 11.09 1.47 15.75
C TYR A 608 9.87 1.86 14.92
N ALA A 609 8.67 1.52 15.38
CA ALA A 609 7.42 1.88 14.69
C ALA A 609 7.35 3.39 14.44
N LYS A 610 7.70 4.19 15.46
CA LYS A 610 7.74 5.66 15.34
C LYS A 610 8.83 6.15 14.39
N PHE A 611 10.02 5.58 14.46
CA PHE A 611 11.13 5.91 13.58
C PHE A 611 10.81 5.60 12.11
N ALA A 612 10.30 4.40 11.82
CA ALA A 612 9.94 3.97 10.47
C ALA A 612 8.83 4.85 9.87
N PHE A 613 7.76 5.11 10.64
CA PHE A 613 6.68 6.00 10.21
C PHE A 613 7.19 7.40 9.87
N LEU A 614 8.00 8.00 10.75
CA LEU A 614 8.54 9.35 10.52
C LEU A 614 9.54 9.38 9.36
N ALA A 615 10.34 8.33 9.16
CA ALA A 615 11.27 8.23 8.05
C ALA A 615 10.54 8.16 6.70
N ARG A 616 9.49 7.34 6.60
CA ARG A 616 8.63 7.26 5.41
C ARG A 616 7.89 8.57 5.15
N LEU A 617 7.30 9.17 6.18
CA LEU A 617 6.64 10.47 6.08
C LEU A 617 7.61 11.55 5.60
N TYR A 618 8.84 11.57 6.13
CA TYR A 618 9.85 12.52 5.69
C TYR A 618 10.29 12.28 4.25
N TRP A 619 10.50 11.02 3.85
CA TRP A 619 10.84 10.66 2.47
C TRP A 619 9.78 11.16 1.48
N MET A 620 8.51 10.91 1.82
CA MET A 620 7.34 11.36 1.07
C MET A 620 7.29 12.89 0.93
N LEU A 621 7.49 13.63 2.02
CA LEU A 621 7.35 15.10 2.05
C LEU A 621 8.53 15.84 1.40
N GLU A 622 9.77 15.38 1.63
CA GLU A 622 10.97 16.14 1.25
C GLU A 622 12.19 15.27 0.96
N GLY A 623 12.40 14.18 1.71
CA GLY A 623 13.63 13.39 1.66
C GLY A 623 13.97 12.87 0.25
N CYS A 624 12.97 12.42 -0.50
CA CYS A 624 13.15 11.96 -1.88
C CYS A 624 13.74 13.06 -2.78
N GLN A 625 13.26 14.30 -2.68
CA GLN A 625 13.74 15.41 -3.52
C GLN A 625 15.21 15.75 -3.23
N ARG A 626 15.68 15.49 -2.00
CA ARG A 626 17.06 15.76 -1.57
C ARG A 626 18.03 14.66 -2.03
N GLU A 627 17.65 13.38 -1.90
CA GLU A 627 18.59 12.26 -2.05
C GLU A 627 18.35 11.35 -3.28
N LYS A 628 17.18 11.40 -3.93
CA LYS A 628 16.85 10.52 -5.08
C LYS A 628 17.94 10.53 -6.15
N ARG A 629 18.42 11.72 -6.55
CA ARG A 629 19.47 11.85 -7.57
C ARG A 629 20.80 11.24 -7.13
N LEU A 630 21.15 11.35 -5.84
CA LEU A 630 22.39 10.74 -5.32
C LEU A 630 22.30 9.22 -5.40
N TYR A 631 21.19 8.64 -4.93
CA TYR A 631 20.98 7.21 -4.94
C TYR A 631 20.88 6.65 -6.36
N GLU A 632 20.20 7.34 -7.27
CA GLU A 632 20.13 6.93 -8.68
C GLU A 632 21.51 6.95 -9.37
N ASN A 633 22.37 7.90 -9.00
CA ASN A 633 23.74 7.96 -9.52
C ASN A 633 24.62 6.83 -8.98
N LYS A 634 24.41 6.41 -7.72
CA LYS A 634 25.20 5.35 -7.08
C LYS A 634 24.76 3.95 -7.52
N TRP A 635 23.46 3.68 -7.54
CA TRP A 635 22.93 2.32 -7.70
C TRP A 635 22.09 2.10 -8.96
N GLY A 636 21.83 3.16 -9.74
CA GLY A 636 21.11 3.07 -11.01
C GLY A 636 19.76 3.75 -11.02
N LYS A 637 19.23 3.97 -12.22
CA LYS A 637 17.92 4.60 -12.42
C LYS A 637 16.77 3.64 -12.09
N ASN A 638 15.58 4.21 -11.90
CA ASN A 638 14.32 3.49 -11.65
C ASN A 638 14.17 2.86 -10.25
N ILE A 639 15.07 3.20 -9.31
CA ILE A 639 14.98 2.69 -7.94
C ILE A 639 13.78 3.31 -7.23
N PHE A 640 13.64 4.63 -7.32
CA PHE A 640 12.57 5.38 -6.67
C PHE A 640 11.66 6.01 -7.72
N GLY A 641 10.36 5.76 -7.62
CA GLY A 641 9.36 6.39 -8.46
C GLY A 641 9.07 7.84 -8.05
N ASN A 642 8.37 8.58 -8.89
CA ASN A 642 7.84 9.90 -8.57
C ASN A 642 6.59 9.78 -7.68
N GLU A 643 5.84 8.68 -7.78
CA GLU A 643 4.67 8.34 -6.96
C GLU A 643 5.00 8.23 -5.46
N GLU A 644 6.25 7.95 -5.09
CA GLU A 644 6.67 7.79 -3.69
C GLU A 644 6.74 9.12 -2.93
N SER A 645 6.82 10.25 -3.63
CA SER A 645 7.02 11.55 -3.01
C SER A 645 6.05 12.60 -3.53
N LEU A 646 5.81 13.60 -2.70
CA LEU A 646 5.02 14.77 -3.07
C LEU A 646 5.94 15.80 -3.75
N LEU A 647 5.76 16.02 -5.04
CA LEU A 647 6.54 16.98 -5.82
C LEU A 647 6.00 18.40 -5.66
N LEU A 648 6.82 19.39 -6.04
CA LEU A 648 6.44 20.79 -5.93
C LEU A 648 5.20 21.12 -6.78
N GLY A 649 4.11 21.47 -6.10
CA GLY A 649 2.85 21.87 -6.72
C GLY A 649 1.78 20.79 -6.69
N GLU A 650 2.15 19.55 -6.41
CA GLU A 650 1.21 18.44 -6.28
C GLU A 650 0.43 18.49 -4.96
N THR A 651 -0.68 17.77 -4.95
CA THR A 651 -1.59 17.60 -3.81
C THR A 651 -1.62 16.13 -3.39
N ALA A 652 -2.03 15.86 -2.16
CA ALA A 652 -2.02 14.52 -1.59
C ALA A 652 -3.27 14.21 -0.76
N VAL A 653 -3.66 12.94 -0.76
CA VAL A 653 -4.53 12.34 0.26
C VAL A 653 -3.67 11.32 1.02
N ILE A 654 -3.51 11.51 2.32
CA ILE A 654 -2.74 10.64 3.20
C ILE A 654 -3.73 9.82 4.02
N PHE A 655 -3.72 8.51 3.81
CA PHE A 655 -4.42 7.53 4.63
C PHE A 655 -3.46 6.96 5.66
N ILE A 656 -3.87 6.97 6.92
CA ILE A 656 -3.10 6.40 8.04
C ILE A 656 -4.01 5.38 8.73
N ASP A 657 -3.76 4.10 8.50
CA ASP A 657 -4.52 3.01 9.10
C ASP A 657 -3.83 2.49 10.35
N GLU A 658 -4.38 2.84 11.52
CA GLU A 658 -3.85 2.51 12.85
C GLU A 658 -2.34 2.82 13.00
N GLY A 659 -1.93 4.02 12.57
CA GLY A 659 -0.52 4.43 12.53
C GLY A 659 0.15 4.59 13.90
N GLU A 660 -0.62 4.61 14.98
CA GLU A 660 -0.15 4.69 16.36
C GLU A 660 0.02 3.31 17.04
N VAL A 661 -0.19 2.22 16.31
CA VAL A 661 0.02 0.87 16.83
C VAL A 661 1.47 0.74 17.33
N TYR A 662 1.62 0.10 18.50
CA TYR A 662 2.87 0.01 19.29
C TYR A 662 3.33 1.28 20.01
N TYR A 663 2.70 2.43 19.82
CA TYR A 663 3.08 3.64 20.56
C TYR A 663 2.62 3.54 22.02
N HIS A 664 3.45 4.02 22.93
CA HIS A 664 3.01 4.20 24.31
C HIS A 664 2.12 5.45 24.45
N PRO A 665 1.32 5.58 25.53
CA PRO A 665 0.26 6.59 25.62
C PRO A 665 0.68 8.04 25.34
N GLU A 666 1.87 8.45 25.81
CA GLU A 666 2.35 9.82 25.61
C GLU A 666 2.66 10.13 24.14
N TRP A 667 3.14 9.14 23.38
CA TRP A 667 3.33 9.31 21.94
C TRP A 667 2.02 9.28 21.15
N GLN A 668 1.03 8.49 21.59
CA GLN A 668 -0.31 8.55 21.00
C GLN A 668 -0.95 9.92 21.23
N ARG A 669 -0.76 10.49 22.44
CA ARG A 669 -1.22 11.84 22.79
C ARG A 669 -0.57 12.93 21.95
N CYS A 670 0.71 12.80 21.60
CA CYS A 670 1.43 13.78 20.77
C CYS A 670 1.37 13.48 19.26
N TYR A 671 0.61 12.46 18.84
CA TYR A 671 0.66 11.94 17.47
C TYR A 671 0.27 13.00 16.43
N ILE A 672 -0.89 13.62 16.64
CA ILE A 672 -1.43 14.65 15.73
C ILE A 672 -0.50 15.86 15.67
N ASP A 673 -0.01 16.35 16.80
CA ASP A 673 0.95 17.46 16.84
C ASP A 673 2.21 17.18 16.02
N ILE A 674 2.82 16.00 16.16
CA ILE A 674 4.02 15.62 15.39
C ILE A 674 3.71 15.51 13.90
N LEU A 675 2.60 14.87 13.53
CA LEU A 675 2.15 14.72 12.14
C LEU A 675 1.94 16.09 11.48
N LEU A 676 1.17 16.97 12.14
CA LEU A 676 0.86 18.29 11.63
C LEU A 676 2.11 19.17 11.53
N LYS A 677 3.04 19.09 12.48
CA LYS A 677 4.34 19.79 12.40
C LYS A 677 5.14 19.35 11.18
N MET A 678 5.30 18.03 10.98
CA MET A 678 6.03 17.50 9.82
C MET A 678 5.42 17.97 8.49
N ILE A 679 4.08 17.94 8.37
CA ILE A 679 3.39 18.36 7.14
C ILE A 679 3.52 19.89 6.94
N ASN A 680 3.24 20.69 7.97
CA ASN A 680 3.22 22.16 7.86
C ASN A 680 4.61 22.80 7.81
N GLU A 681 5.67 22.15 8.32
CA GLU A 681 7.05 22.62 8.16
C GLU A 681 7.54 22.45 6.72
N ASN A 682 7.04 21.42 6.03
CA ASN A 682 7.51 21.04 4.70
C ASN A 682 6.62 21.61 3.57
N LEU A 683 5.39 22.03 3.88
CA LEU A 683 4.41 22.52 2.91
C LEU A 683 3.84 23.88 3.33
N ASN A 684 3.71 24.80 2.36
CA ASN A 684 3.31 26.20 2.60
C ASN A 684 1.87 26.54 2.19
N GLN A 685 1.13 25.59 1.60
CA GLN A 685 -0.22 25.79 1.05
C GLN A 685 -1.09 24.56 1.29
N GLU A 686 -2.40 24.77 1.36
CA GLU A 686 -3.40 23.71 1.55
C GLU A 686 -3.33 22.73 0.38
N ARG A 687 -2.72 21.58 0.63
CA ARG A 687 -2.43 20.59 -0.42
C ARG A 687 -2.69 19.16 0.03
N VAL A 688 -2.94 18.94 1.33
CA VAL A 688 -3.02 17.60 1.90
C VAL A 688 -4.36 17.38 2.59
N GLN A 689 -5.05 16.30 2.27
CA GLN A 689 -6.12 15.74 3.09
C GLN A 689 -5.58 14.57 3.89
N VAL A 690 -5.92 14.49 5.18
CA VAL A 690 -5.46 13.41 6.07
C VAL A 690 -6.67 12.62 6.55
N VAL A 691 -6.66 11.31 6.34
CA VAL A 691 -7.68 10.39 6.84
C VAL A 691 -7.00 9.38 7.75
N ILE A 692 -7.36 9.38 9.03
CA ILE A 692 -6.77 8.52 10.05
C ILE A 692 -7.83 7.51 10.49
N THR A 693 -7.50 6.22 10.52
CA THR A 693 -8.28 5.26 11.28
C THR A 693 -7.57 5.00 12.61
N THR A 694 -8.33 4.88 13.70
CA THR A 694 -7.74 4.64 15.01
C THR A 694 -8.68 3.92 15.96
N ASN A 695 -8.10 3.09 16.82
CA ASN A 695 -8.75 2.55 18.01
C ASN A 695 -8.25 3.25 19.29
N SER A 696 -7.46 4.32 19.15
CA SER A 696 -6.85 5.05 20.25
C SER A 696 -7.65 6.31 20.63
N PRO A 697 -8.12 6.40 21.89
CA PRO A 697 -8.75 7.61 22.41
C PRO A 697 -7.80 8.78 22.61
N PHE A 698 -6.50 8.52 22.67
CA PHE A 698 -5.50 9.57 22.90
C PHE A 698 -5.42 10.52 21.70
N ILE A 699 -5.68 10.03 20.50
CA ILE A 699 -5.67 10.81 19.25
C ILE A 699 -6.86 11.78 19.20
N LEU A 700 -8.04 11.36 19.66
CA LEU A 700 -9.27 12.15 19.51
C LEU A 700 -9.27 13.46 20.32
N SER A 701 -8.44 13.58 21.36
CA SER A 701 -8.34 14.81 22.14
C SER A 701 -7.83 16.00 21.31
N ASP A 702 -7.11 15.75 20.21
CA ASP A 702 -6.57 16.79 19.32
C ASP A 702 -7.45 17.02 18.08
N VAL A 703 -8.59 16.32 17.96
CA VAL A 703 -9.45 16.34 16.77
C VAL A 703 -10.80 17.00 17.10
N LEU A 704 -11.33 17.83 16.19
CA LEU A 704 -12.65 18.44 16.34
C LEU A 704 -13.74 17.38 16.25
N ARG A 705 -14.89 17.62 16.90
CA ARG A 705 -15.97 16.63 16.99
C ARG A 705 -16.52 16.29 15.62
N GLU A 706 -16.74 17.32 14.81
CA GLU A 706 -17.18 17.21 13.43
C GLU A 706 -16.26 16.28 12.65
N ASP A 707 -14.93 16.41 12.80
CA ASP A 707 -13.92 15.62 12.09
C ASP A 707 -13.79 14.16 12.56
N VAL A 708 -14.61 13.70 13.51
CA VAL A 708 -14.62 12.30 13.98
C VAL A 708 -15.83 11.54 13.44
N VAL A 709 -15.55 10.45 12.73
CA VAL A 709 -16.57 9.52 12.20
C VAL A 709 -16.56 8.23 13.01
N TYR A 710 -17.67 7.94 13.68
CA TYR A 710 -17.87 6.68 14.39
C TYR A 710 -18.52 5.62 13.48
N LEU A 711 -17.86 4.47 13.31
CA LEU A 711 -18.40 3.26 12.67
C LEU A 711 -18.92 2.30 13.74
N SER A 712 -20.21 1.95 13.67
CA SER A 712 -20.84 0.98 14.58
C SER A 712 -22.11 0.39 13.96
N GLY A 713 -22.51 -0.81 14.39
CA GLY A 713 -23.78 -1.43 13.98
C GLY A 713 -25.02 -0.97 14.75
N GLU A 714 -24.89 -0.02 15.70
CA GLU A 714 -26.01 0.50 16.50
C GLU A 714 -26.21 2.01 16.25
N GLU A 715 -27.09 2.39 15.32
CA GLU A 715 -27.34 3.79 14.93
C GLU A 715 -27.78 4.70 16.10
N GLU A 716 -28.55 4.17 17.05
CA GLU A 716 -29.04 4.93 18.21
C GLU A 716 -27.88 5.44 19.09
N LYS A 717 -26.85 4.61 19.32
CA LYS A 717 -25.67 5.02 20.09
C LYS A 717 -24.80 6.03 19.36
N ILE A 718 -24.66 5.90 18.03
CA ILE A 718 -23.89 6.86 17.21
C ILE A 718 -24.53 8.24 17.27
N THR A 719 -25.85 8.31 17.12
CA THR A 719 -26.60 9.58 17.12
C THR A 719 -26.45 10.29 18.48
N GLU A 720 -26.57 9.55 19.59
CA GLU A 720 -26.35 10.12 20.92
C GLU A 720 -24.92 10.63 21.16
N MET A 721 -23.91 9.92 20.63
CA MET A 721 -22.50 10.32 20.74
C MET A 721 -22.19 11.57 19.91
N ARG A 722 -22.72 11.65 18.68
CA ARG A 722 -22.55 12.81 17.80
C ARG A 722 -23.21 14.07 18.35
N GLU A 723 -24.36 13.95 19.02
CA GLU A 723 -25.13 15.11 19.50
C GLU A 723 -24.64 15.71 20.82
N LYS A 724 -23.92 14.96 21.67
CA LYS A 724 -23.65 15.39 23.07
C LYS A 724 -22.18 15.64 23.44
N GLU A 725 -21.19 15.22 22.66
CA GLU A 725 -19.79 15.19 23.13
C GLU A 725 -18.80 15.96 22.24
N ILE A 726 -18.24 17.06 22.76
CA ILE A 726 -17.12 17.79 22.16
C ILE A 726 -15.81 17.03 22.46
N THR A 727 -15.01 16.74 21.43
CA THR A 727 -13.78 15.93 21.51
C THR A 727 -12.51 16.76 21.73
N PHE A 728 -12.36 17.88 21.03
CA PHE A 728 -11.16 18.70 21.11
C PHE A 728 -10.91 19.23 22.53
N GLY A 729 -9.71 18.95 23.07
CA GLY A 729 -9.31 19.30 24.43
C GLY A 729 -10.06 18.54 25.54
N GLN A 730 -10.80 17.48 25.21
CA GLN A 730 -11.58 16.72 26.19
C GLN A 730 -10.69 15.84 27.08
N ASN A 731 -11.15 15.58 28.31
CA ASN A 731 -10.47 14.62 29.17
C ASN A 731 -10.49 13.20 28.55
N ILE A 732 -9.30 12.62 28.39
CA ILE A 732 -9.11 11.30 27.75
C ILE A 732 -9.93 10.20 28.46
N HIS A 733 -10.09 10.24 29.78
CA HIS A 733 -10.90 9.24 30.50
C HIS A 733 -12.39 9.33 30.14
N ARG A 734 -12.88 10.51 29.79
CA ARG A 734 -14.24 10.68 29.30
C ARG A 734 -14.39 10.12 27.88
N LEU A 735 -13.43 10.40 27.00
CA LEU A 735 -13.37 9.85 25.64
C LEU A 735 -13.28 8.31 25.67
N LEU A 736 -12.45 7.73 26.53
CA LEU A 736 -12.33 6.28 26.73
C LEU A 736 -13.68 5.63 27.05
N ARG A 737 -14.41 6.19 28.02
CA ARG A 737 -15.67 5.62 28.51
C ARG A 737 -16.81 5.74 27.49
N ARG A 738 -16.93 6.90 26.81
CA ARG A 738 -18.08 7.18 25.95
C ARG A 738 -17.81 6.91 24.47
N ASN A 739 -16.59 7.17 23.99
CA ASN A 739 -16.27 7.13 22.56
C ASN A 739 -15.63 5.81 22.08
N PHE A 740 -15.05 5.02 22.98
CA PHE A 740 -14.40 3.74 22.65
C PHE A 740 -15.08 2.53 23.32
N PHE A 741 -16.34 2.69 23.73
CA PHE A 741 -17.19 1.60 24.21
C PHE A 741 -16.63 0.86 25.44
N MET A 742 -15.83 1.51 26.28
CA MET A 742 -15.42 0.94 27.55
C MET A 742 -16.58 1.00 28.55
N GLU A 743 -16.94 -0.15 29.12
CA GLU A 743 -17.99 -0.22 30.15
C GLU A 743 -17.54 0.40 31.49
N ALA A 744 -16.25 0.35 31.79
CA ALA A 744 -15.68 0.86 33.04
C ALA A 744 -14.25 1.39 32.83
N THR A 745 -13.83 2.31 33.71
CA THR A 745 -12.46 2.87 33.75
C THR A 745 -11.52 2.12 34.69
N ILE A 746 -11.99 1.01 35.27
CA ILE A 746 -11.25 0.13 36.17
C ILE A 746 -11.25 -1.29 35.60
N GLY A 747 -10.24 -2.10 35.92
CA GLY A 747 -10.15 -3.47 35.44
C GLY A 747 -11.31 -4.34 35.91
N GLU A 748 -11.76 -5.28 35.08
CA GLU A 748 -12.97 -6.08 35.34
C GLU A 748 -12.84 -6.94 36.61
N TYR A 749 -11.64 -7.45 36.91
CA TYR A 749 -11.37 -8.17 38.16
C TYR A 749 -11.57 -7.28 39.39
N ALA A 750 -11.00 -6.07 39.37
CA ALA A 750 -11.15 -5.11 40.46
C ALA A 750 -12.61 -4.66 40.62
N LYS A 751 -13.30 -4.42 39.51
CA LYS A 751 -14.74 -4.10 39.49
C LYS A 751 -15.58 -5.22 40.10
N THR A 752 -15.38 -6.46 39.66
CA THR A 752 -16.10 -7.65 40.17
C THR A 752 -15.85 -7.83 41.66
N MET A 753 -14.59 -7.78 42.10
CA MET A 753 -14.23 -7.89 43.52
C MET A 753 -14.89 -6.79 44.36
N ILE A 754 -14.85 -5.54 43.91
CA ILE A 754 -15.51 -4.42 44.61
C ILE A 754 -17.03 -4.62 44.64
N GLN A 755 -17.65 -5.05 43.53
CA GLN A 755 -19.10 -5.29 43.47
C GLN A 755 -19.52 -6.44 44.38
N GLU A 756 -18.78 -7.54 44.41
CA GLU A 756 -19.00 -8.66 45.32
C GLU A 756 -18.84 -8.22 46.77
N MET A 757 -17.78 -7.46 47.09
CA MET A 757 -17.54 -6.93 48.43
C MET A 757 -18.67 -5.99 48.86
N ILE A 758 -19.14 -5.10 47.98
CA ILE A 758 -20.33 -4.26 48.21
C ILE A 758 -21.56 -5.15 48.44
N GLY A 759 -21.79 -6.17 47.62
CA GLY A 759 -22.95 -7.06 47.74
C GLY A 759 -22.98 -7.85 49.05
N VAL A 760 -21.82 -8.34 49.48
CA VAL A 760 -21.63 -9.05 50.75
C VAL A 760 -21.83 -8.10 51.93
N LEU A 761 -21.29 -6.88 51.87
CA LEU A 761 -21.39 -5.87 52.93
C LEU A 761 -22.76 -5.18 52.99
N GLN A 762 -23.48 -5.03 51.88
CA GLN A 762 -24.81 -4.41 51.84
C GLN A 762 -25.95 -5.40 52.06
N GLY A 763 -25.69 -6.71 52.00
CA GLY A 763 -26.68 -7.79 51.82
C GLY A 763 -27.94 -7.67 52.68
N GLY A 764 -28.97 -7.00 52.12
CA GLY A 764 -30.35 -6.70 52.59
C GLY A 764 -30.82 -7.14 53.99
N LYS A 765 -32.11 -7.48 54.17
CA LYS A 765 -32.67 -7.96 55.46
C LYS A 765 -32.21 -9.40 55.84
N LYS A 766 -30.97 -9.77 55.55
CA LYS A 766 -30.40 -11.08 55.92
C LYS A 766 -30.07 -11.10 57.43
N SER A 767 -30.16 -12.29 58.06
CA SER A 767 -29.72 -12.45 59.45
C SER A 767 -28.19 -12.28 59.55
N LYS A 768 -27.71 -11.82 60.71
CA LYS A 768 -26.29 -11.60 60.98
C LYS A 768 -25.42 -12.85 60.69
N ALA A 769 -25.95 -14.04 60.98
CA ALA A 769 -25.24 -15.31 60.75
C ALA A 769 -25.09 -15.62 59.24
N ALA A 770 -26.15 -15.43 58.47
CA ALA A 770 -26.12 -15.65 57.02
C ALA A 770 -25.17 -14.69 56.30
N ARG A 771 -25.11 -13.43 56.75
CA ARG A 771 -24.18 -12.44 56.17
C ARG A 771 -22.72 -12.74 56.53
N MET A 772 -22.44 -13.21 57.74
CA MET A 772 -21.09 -13.64 58.13
C MET A 772 -20.63 -14.87 57.33
N GLU A 773 -21.55 -15.79 57.02
CA GLU A 773 -21.27 -16.92 56.13
C GLU A 773 -20.95 -16.46 54.70
N ASP A 774 -21.67 -15.46 54.18
CA ASP A 774 -21.37 -14.84 52.88
C ASP A 774 -19.99 -14.14 52.88
N ILE A 775 -19.63 -13.42 53.95
CA ILE A 775 -18.30 -12.81 54.13
C ILE A 775 -17.21 -13.87 54.15
N ARG A 776 -17.39 -14.97 54.89
CA ARG A 776 -16.43 -16.08 54.93
C ARG A 776 -16.28 -16.75 53.57
N LYS A 777 -17.39 -16.99 52.86
CA LYS A 777 -17.38 -17.55 51.50
C LYS A 777 -16.61 -16.65 50.53
N PHE A 778 -16.79 -15.34 50.62
CA PHE A 778 -16.01 -14.36 49.85
C PHE A 778 -14.52 -14.40 50.23
N LEU A 779 -14.18 -14.34 51.52
CA LEU A 779 -12.79 -14.35 51.98
C LEU A 779 -12.04 -15.64 51.64
N HIS A 780 -12.72 -16.80 51.62
CA HIS A 780 -12.11 -18.07 51.21
C HIS A 780 -11.63 -18.10 49.76
N GLN A 781 -12.06 -17.16 48.91
CA GLN A 781 -11.50 -17.00 47.57
C GLN A 781 -10.07 -16.42 47.60
N TYR A 782 -9.69 -15.72 48.67
CA TYR A 782 -8.42 -14.99 48.80
C TYR A 782 -7.53 -15.50 49.92
N TYR A 783 -8.10 -16.15 50.94
CA TYR A 783 -7.41 -16.64 52.12
C TYR A 783 -7.59 -18.16 52.28
N THR A 784 -6.48 -18.88 52.42
CA THR A 784 -6.48 -20.34 52.63
C THR A 784 -7.12 -20.73 53.97
N GLU A 785 -6.93 -19.90 55.00
CA GLU A 785 -7.57 -20.03 56.31
C GLU A 785 -8.08 -18.65 56.73
N VAL A 786 -9.38 -18.55 57.04
CA VAL A 786 -10.00 -17.35 57.61
C VAL A 786 -10.24 -17.64 59.10
N LYS A 787 -9.56 -16.90 59.97
CA LYS A 787 -9.70 -17.11 61.43
C LYS A 787 -11.00 -16.51 61.95
N ASP A 788 -11.68 -17.25 62.81
CA ASP A 788 -12.89 -16.78 63.50
C ASP A 788 -12.60 -15.47 64.28
N GLY A 789 -13.23 -14.37 63.86
CA GLY A 789 -13.09 -13.05 64.48
C GLY A 789 -12.17 -12.07 63.74
N GLU A 790 -11.42 -12.50 62.73
CA GLU A 790 -10.58 -11.63 61.88
C GLU A 790 -11.27 -11.21 60.57
N GLU A 791 -12.51 -11.64 60.31
CA GLU A 791 -13.16 -11.46 59.00
C GLU A 791 -13.25 -9.99 58.57
N TYR A 792 -13.59 -9.09 59.49
CA TYR A 792 -13.63 -7.65 59.20
C TYR A 792 -12.23 -7.03 59.06
N GLU A 793 -11.22 -7.59 59.73
CA GLU A 793 -9.82 -7.14 59.57
C GLU A 793 -9.29 -7.59 58.20
N ASP A 794 -9.62 -8.80 57.75
CA ASP A 794 -9.26 -9.32 56.43
C ASP A 794 -9.97 -8.57 55.31
N VAL A 795 -11.27 -8.29 55.45
CA VAL A 795 -11.99 -7.41 54.51
C VAL A 795 -11.35 -6.03 54.49
N GLN A 796 -10.97 -5.46 55.64
CA GLN A 796 -10.26 -4.18 55.67
C GLN A 796 -8.92 -4.24 54.93
N ARG A 797 -8.12 -5.29 55.12
CA ARG A 797 -6.85 -5.45 54.39
C ARG A 797 -7.07 -5.40 52.88
N LEU A 798 -8.13 -6.04 52.39
CA LEU A 798 -8.52 -5.98 50.97
C LEU A 798 -8.97 -4.57 50.55
N ILE A 799 -9.77 -3.87 51.36
CA ILE A 799 -10.21 -2.49 51.08
C ILE A 799 -9.01 -1.53 50.96
N HIS A 800 -7.99 -1.67 51.82
CA HIS A 800 -6.80 -0.82 51.77
C HIS A 800 -6.00 -0.97 50.47
N GLN A 801 -6.18 -2.07 49.71
CA GLN A 801 -5.56 -2.27 48.40
C GLN A 801 -6.35 -1.58 47.27
N VAL A 802 -7.58 -1.11 47.51
CA VAL A 802 -8.41 -0.43 46.49
C VAL A 802 -7.86 0.96 46.22
N GLY A 803 -7.27 1.17 45.05
CA GLY A 803 -6.58 2.43 44.69
C GLY A 803 -7.48 3.67 44.63
N GLU A 804 -8.71 3.53 44.12
CA GLU A 804 -9.65 4.65 43.94
C GLU A 804 -10.28 5.08 45.29
N PRO A 805 -10.05 6.33 45.76
CA PRO A 805 -10.51 6.78 47.07
C PRO A 805 -12.01 6.69 47.26
N ILE A 806 -12.81 6.98 46.22
CA ILE A 806 -14.27 6.95 46.31
C ILE A 806 -14.80 5.55 46.67
N TYR A 807 -14.25 4.50 46.04
CA TYR A 807 -14.66 3.13 46.36
C TYR A 807 -14.15 2.70 47.74
N ARG A 808 -12.90 3.05 48.07
CA ARG A 808 -12.30 2.75 49.37
C ARG A 808 -13.10 3.35 50.51
N ASP A 809 -13.37 4.66 50.47
CA ASP A 809 -14.10 5.38 51.52
C ASP A 809 -15.52 4.85 51.70
N ASN A 810 -16.19 4.47 50.61
CA ASN A 810 -17.52 3.89 50.66
C ASN A 810 -17.52 2.48 51.28
N LEU A 811 -16.54 1.65 50.93
CA LEU A 811 -16.36 0.32 51.55
C LEU A 811 -15.98 0.43 53.04
N GLU A 812 -15.11 1.38 53.41
CA GLU A 812 -14.76 1.65 54.81
C GLU A 812 -15.96 2.14 55.62
N LYS A 813 -16.82 2.98 55.04
CA LYS A 813 -18.09 3.37 55.65
C LYS A 813 -19.00 2.16 55.88
N LEU A 814 -19.11 1.27 54.90
CA LEU A 814 -19.93 0.06 55.04
C LEU A 814 -19.39 -0.87 56.14
N VAL A 815 -18.07 -1.07 56.19
CA VAL A 815 -17.42 -1.88 57.25
C VAL A 815 -17.55 -1.21 58.62
N SER A 816 -17.39 0.10 58.72
CA SER A 816 -17.51 0.82 60.01
C SER A 816 -18.94 0.82 60.56
N ILE A 817 -19.96 0.94 59.69
CA ILE A 817 -21.37 0.76 60.07
C ILE A 817 -21.57 -0.66 60.65
N HIS A 818 -21.01 -1.68 60.00
CA HIS A 818 -21.13 -3.06 60.46
C HIS A 818 -20.39 -3.31 61.79
N LYS A 819 -19.18 -2.74 61.94
CA LYS A 819 -18.43 -2.76 63.20
C LYS A 819 -19.20 -2.05 64.32
N ALA A 820 -19.92 -0.96 64.02
CA ALA A 820 -20.76 -0.25 64.99
C ALA A 820 -22.02 -1.03 65.39
N GLU A 821 -22.54 -1.91 64.53
CA GLU A 821 -23.67 -2.80 64.85
C GLU A 821 -23.25 -4.07 65.63
N ASP A 822 -21.96 -4.45 65.61
CA ASP A 822 -21.46 -5.65 66.26
C ASP A 822 -20.95 -5.42 67.70
N LYS A 823 -21.85 -5.62 68.68
CA LYS A 823 -21.52 -5.54 70.12
C LYS A 823 -20.34 -6.43 70.54
N ASN A 824 -20.15 -7.61 69.93
CA ASN A 824 -19.05 -8.51 70.28
C ASN A 824 -17.71 -8.02 69.71
N TRP A 825 -17.74 -7.31 68.58
CA TRP A 825 -16.56 -6.64 68.05
C TRP A 825 -16.19 -5.44 68.94
N GLN A 826 -17.17 -4.62 69.35
CA GLN A 826 -16.96 -3.50 70.27
C GLN A 826 -16.34 -3.95 71.61
N ILE A 827 -16.83 -5.04 72.19
CA ILE A 827 -16.27 -5.59 73.43
C ILE A 827 -14.81 -6.05 73.22
N ARG A 828 -14.50 -6.70 72.10
CA ARG A 828 -13.13 -7.16 71.79
C ARG A 828 -12.16 -6.02 71.53
N GLU A 829 -12.58 -4.96 70.84
CA GLU A 829 -11.75 -3.76 70.65
C GLU A 829 -11.48 -3.05 71.97
N MET A 830 -12.50 -2.83 72.81
CA MET A 830 -12.29 -2.26 74.15
C MET A 830 -11.33 -3.11 74.99
N GLN A 831 -11.36 -4.45 74.87
CA GLN A 831 -10.41 -5.35 75.53
C GLN A 831 -8.98 -5.19 74.97
N LYS A 832 -8.80 -5.05 73.65
CA LYS A 832 -7.49 -4.74 73.03
C LYS A 832 -6.95 -3.38 73.49
N GLU A 833 -7.79 -2.34 73.54
CA GLU A 833 -7.40 -1.01 74.02
C GLU A 833 -7.00 -1.04 75.49
N ILE A 834 -7.76 -1.75 76.34
CA ILE A 834 -7.39 -1.96 77.75
C ILE A 834 -6.01 -2.60 77.83
N GLN A 835 -5.75 -3.66 77.06
CA GLN A 835 -4.47 -4.34 77.06
C GLN A 835 -3.31 -3.43 76.60
N GLN A 836 -3.50 -2.62 75.55
CA GLN A 836 -2.49 -1.67 75.10
C GLN A 836 -2.23 -0.54 76.12
N LEU A 837 -3.28 -0.06 76.78
CA LEU A 837 -3.17 0.94 77.84
C LEU A 837 -2.45 0.35 79.07
N GLU A 838 -2.74 -0.90 79.43
CA GLU A 838 -2.04 -1.62 80.49
C GLU A 838 -0.55 -1.80 80.18
N GLU A 839 -0.20 -2.20 78.96
CA GLU A 839 1.19 -2.27 78.51
C GLU A 839 1.88 -0.90 78.52
N ARG A 840 1.18 0.16 78.14
CA ARG A 840 1.71 1.53 78.16
C ARG A 840 1.90 2.05 79.58
N ILE A 841 0.97 1.73 80.49
CA ILE A 841 1.10 2.00 81.93
C ILE A 841 2.29 1.23 82.51
N GLN A 842 2.52 -0.02 82.12
CA GLN A 842 3.68 -0.79 82.57
C GLN A 842 5.00 -0.18 82.09
N ARG A 843 5.07 0.28 80.83
CA ARG A 843 6.23 0.98 80.28
C ARG A 843 6.52 2.29 81.05
N LEU A 844 5.50 3.11 81.28
CA LEU A 844 5.62 4.37 82.03
C LEU A 844 5.91 4.20 83.53
N LYS A 845 5.74 2.99 84.09
CA LYS A 845 6.13 2.66 85.48
C LYS A 845 7.57 2.16 85.59
N HIS A 846 8.22 1.83 84.47
CA HIS A 846 9.60 1.37 84.40
C HIS A 846 10.59 2.46 83.93
N ASP A 847 10.07 3.57 83.40
CA ASP A 847 10.77 4.86 83.30
C ASP A 847 10.59 5.65 84.62
#